data_AF-A0A939VUB8-F1
#
_entry.id   AF-A0A939VUB8-F1
#
_cell.length_a   1.000
_cell.length_b   1.000
_cell.length_c   1.000
_cell.angle_alpha   90.00
_cell.angle_beta   90.00
_cell.angle_gamma   90.00
#
_symmetry.space_group_name_H-M   'P 1'
#
loop_
_entity.id
_entity.type
_entity.pdbx_description
1 polymer ?
#
loop_
_entity_poly.entity_id
_entity_poly.type
_entity_poly.pdbx_seq_one_letter_code
_entity_poly.pdbx_strand_id
1 'polypeptide(L)'
;SRDEIVKAIRRVTESLFERESVVTQDKLLAEVLNTSLGAFDLGELKAVLSDLPELKNLGGEAVNPFYSPEEVIERETHSIEAVEDQKGIFEPVAPGFIPFPDEDSRKAQAELITGLLSSPDRFNLFRGVAGAGKTSTLQEFCRGLRSGGVENIVVVAPTNSATEVLKQEGFEQSQTVASFLLTPKKPPERSYIIIDEAGLNSLREGYEIVKLARKNNYRVLFVGDARQHNAVESGDFFRLLEDYSQIRKFSLTEIHRQQNEEYRRGIFECSQGQFEQAFERFDGQHFIHESRDYLDEAAAQFMEFTRNGTDLSQAIMVSPTHAECDRLTAALREKLRAANQLGKTSQTVTVFRSWNKPKAWLRQAENFQPGMVLSFVRNLKGVAKAGSMDTVESVENGRIKLASGKMLWVKEAWQFVDVGEARNIELRSGDLIQFRANRKDLKIYNGTLARVSKKAGYVDLLDGSGKILRSVELPKGYAAFDYGWVTTSHKSQGRTAQNVIAAAEKMDAKAFYVSLSRGRQQLSLHCPDKALLKQHLLSHSGDRVGIHDLIRDREIPPNAVLPLRNEVRKQKAMILPDFSYKEISSRIRRTAEQVKRLVMDSNIVRKMRSYRSRINAEISPKDEGKSLLGRFIGLFRRPAEPEKKVVQSEPIVYAEHSRNDELWKIFDALARDYEQRRREYHALFGKDEFRFTKKEKRYFRNQDARRENGLVPDAVPAWMENWKETAEHEAERSVRQYEQRRLEAVRKQLEESWKPFGELEKFYDSFCRTVIIETENTEIFNQIKDYIERQNEQRKSGLPPLAQPDFVSEWRKQAEYELEKINYERKFYPWTDEQQKIIADIVRDGHGFTPPQVISRSEASDYIEAILGPEEAERRYNKLRMGAIREAYDELRKYYRDCRNFLIVMPQTELWDQVRDFIEEQDRRQNSGQDLLPLPDFVPQWRQQAGYELEIIVRERKSDPWTDAQKRKILELANRGAKLPLANVISRSEADAFIKEVSAQLAAADDRSSRQRDTVDLSAKPAVEAVCDPAKYTGLPIRKNRPRF
;
A
#
# COMPACT_ATOMS: atom_id res chain seq x y z
N SER A 1 -26.23 14.17 -29.15
CA SER A 1 -26.31 15.64 -29.03
C SER A 1 -25.52 16.11 -27.80
N ARG A 2 -24.99 17.34 -27.77
CA ARG A 2 -24.25 17.88 -26.61
C ARG A 2 -25.04 17.74 -25.30
N ASP A 3 -26.34 17.98 -25.34
CA ASP A 3 -27.22 17.86 -24.16
C ASP A 3 -27.33 16.43 -23.62
N GLU A 4 -27.30 15.42 -24.49
CA GLU A 4 -27.28 14.01 -24.06
C GLU A 4 -25.96 13.65 -23.39
N ILE A 5 -24.84 14.16 -23.90
CA ILE A 5 -23.52 13.99 -23.29
C ILE A 5 -23.49 14.64 -21.90
N VAL A 6 -23.98 15.87 -21.77
CA VAL A 6 -24.08 16.57 -20.47
C VAL A 6 -24.93 15.77 -19.48
N LYS A 7 -26.08 15.25 -19.92
CA LYS A 7 -26.95 14.42 -19.08
C LYS A 7 -26.24 13.13 -18.65
N ALA A 8 -25.50 12.48 -19.54
CA ALA A 8 -24.74 11.27 -19.22
C ALA A 8 -23.61 11.54 -18.21
N ILE A 9 -22.85 12.62 -18.39
CA ILE A 9 -21.81 13.03 -17.45
C ILE A 9 -22.41 13.34 -16.07
N ARG A 10 -23.51 14.11 -16.00
CA ARG A 10 -24.18 14.40 -14.73
C ARG A 10 -24.67 13.15 -14.01
N ARG A 11 -25.25 12.21 -14.76
CA ARG A 11 -25.73 10.90 -14.25
C ARG A 11 -24.62 10.13 -13.55
N VAL A 12 -23.44 10.08 -14.17
CA VAL A 12 -22.26 9.40 -13.63
C VAL A 12 -21.64 10.18 -12.48
N THR A 13 -21.58 11.50 -12.59
CA THR A 13 -21.04 12.39 -11.55
C THR A 13 -21.79 12.22 -10.24
N GLU A 14 -23.13 12.22 -10.27
CA GLU A 14 -23.93 11.97 -9.05
C GLU A 14 -23.62 10.61 -8.40
N SER A 15 -23.29 9.59 -9.19
CA SER A 15 -23.00 8.23 -8.72
C SER A 15 -21.58 8.07 -8.19
N LEU A 16 -20.58 8.56 -8.93
CA LEU A 16 -19.16 8.45 -8.55
C LEU A 16 -18.87 9.28 -7.29
N PHE A 17 -19.31 10.53 -7.27
CA PHE A 17 -19.04 11.44 -6.15
C PHE A 17 -19.92 11.21 -4.92
N GLU A 18 -20.81 10.19 -4.95
CA GLU A 18 -21.50 9.70 -3.76
C GLU A 18 -20.51 9.04 -2.78
N ARG A 19 -19.40 8.47 -3.28
CA ARG A 19 -18.40 7.74 -2.48
C ARG A 19 -17.01 8.34 -2.53
N GLU A 20 -16.72 9.14 -3.54
CA GLU A 20 -15.41 9.76 -3.76
C GLU A 20 -15.52 11.28 -3.73
N SER A 21 -14.51 11.97 -3.22
CA SER A 21 -14.46 13.44 -3.24
C SER A 21 -13.80 13.97 -4.50
N VAL A 22 -12.83 13.22 -5.02
CA VAL A 22 -12.03 13.57 -6.21
C VAL A 22 -11.88 12.32 -7.07
N VAL A 23 -11.97 12.47 -8.38
CA VAL A 23 -11.74 11.39 -9.35
C VAL A 23 -10.81 11.88 -10.46
N THR A 24 -10.06 10.96 -11.07
CA THR A 24 -9.28 11.25 -12.26
C THR A 24 -10.17 11.33 -13.51
N GLN A 25 -9.73 12.06 -14.53
CA GLN A 25 -10.48 12.24 -15.77
C GLN A 25 -10.78 10.90 -16.45
N ASP A 26 -9.80 10.00 -16.55
CA ASP A 26 -9.95 8.69 -17.17
C ASP A 26 -11.04 7.84 -16.51
N LYS A 27 -11.10 7.83 -15.18
CA LYS A 27 -12.12 7.12 -14.42
C LYS A 27 -13.52 7.67 -14.67
N LEU A 28 -13.66 9.00 -14.69
CA LEU A 28 -14.93 9.66 -15.00
C LEU A 28 -15.40 9.31 -16.41
N LEU A 29 -14.50 9.42 -17.40
CA LEU A 29 -14.81 9.13 -18.80
C LEU A 29 -15.12 7.64 -19.02
N ALA A 30 -14.35 6.74 -18.39
CA ALA A 30 -14.58 5.30 -18.46
C ALA A 30 -15.97 4.92 -17.92
N GLU A 31 -16.40 5.52 -16.80
CA GLU A 31 -17.72 5.24 -16.24
C GLU A 31 -18.85 5.81 -17.12
N VAL A 32 -18.66 6.98 -17.75
CA VAL A 32 -19.61 7.51 -18.74
C VAL A 32 -19.71 6.61 -19.96
N LEU A 33 -18.59 6.10 -20.48
CA LEU A 33 -18.59 5.17 -21.60
C LEU A 33 -19.24 3.83 -21.25
N ASN A 34 -18.94 3.27 -20.07
CA ASN A 34 -19.53 2.02 -19.59
C ASN A 34 -21.06 2.14 -19.43
N THR A 35 -21.54 3.23 -18.83
CA THR A 35 -22.97 3.45 -18.63
C THR A 35 -23.73 3.79 -19.92
N SER A 36 -23.03 4.39 -20.89
CA SER A 36 -23.60 4.76 -22.19
C SER A 36 -23.31 3.73 -23.28
N LEU A 37 -22.72 2.57 -22.94
CA LEU A 37 -22.32 1.51 -23.87
C LEU A 37 -21.50 2.01 -25.08
N GLY A 38 -20.65 3.01 -24.86
CA GLY A 38 -19.84 3.61 -25.92
C GLY A 38 -20.61 4.46 -26.94
N ALA A 39 -21.84 4.90 -26.63
CA ALA A 39 -22.66 5.72 -27.52
C ALA A 39 -22.09 7.11 -27.86
N PHE A 40 -21.02 7.53 -27.19
CA PHE A 40 -20.41 8.84 -27.36
C PHE A 40 -18.93 8.71 -27.74
N ASP A 41 -18.47 9.57 -28.64
CA ASP A 41 -17.06 9.68 -28.98
C ASP A 41 -16.24 10.27 -27.81
N LEU A 42 -15.02 9.77 -27.62
CA LEU A 42 -14.14 10.18 -26.51
C LEU A 42 -13.70 11.63 -26.64
N GLY A 43 -13.46 12.13 -27.85
CA GLY A 43 -13.08 13.51 -28.12
C GLY A 43 -14.20 14.49 -27.76
N GLU A 44 -15.42 14.17 -28.17
CA GLU A 44 -16.62 14.96 -27.80
C GLU A 44 -16.86 14.96 -26.28
N LEU A 45 -16.73 13.80 -25.63
CA LEU A 45 -16.84 13.70 -24.17
C LEU A 45 -15.84 14.58 -23.43
N LYS A 46 -14.57 14.57 -23.86
CA LYS A 46 -13.52 15.40 -23.27
C LYS A 46 -13.82 16.90 -23.44
N ALA A 47 -14.28 17.31 -24.62
CA ALA A 47 -14.63 18.71 -24.89
C ALA A 47 -15.84 19.17 -24.08
N VAL A 48 -16.88 18.34 -23.94
CA VAL A 48 -18.04 18.68 -23.12
C VAL A 48 -17.67 18.72 -21.63
N LEU A 49 -16.85 17.77 -21.16
CA LEU A 49 -16.41 17.72 -19.77
C LEU A 49 -15.64 18.99 -19.35
N SER A 50 -14.77 19.54 -20.21
CA SER A 50 -14.04 20.78 -19.92
C SER A 50 -14.94 22.02 -19.83
N ASP A 51 -16.12 21.97 -20.47
CA ASP A 51 -17.07 23.08 -20.52
C ASP A 51 -18.09 23.08 -19.37
N LEU A 52 -18.09 22.05 -18.50
CA LEU A 52 -19.08 21.92 -17.42
C LEU A 52 -18.69 22.77 -16.20
N PRO A 53 -19.46 23.82 -15.84
CA PRO A 53 -19.11 24.70 -14.72
C PRO A 53 -19.20 24.01 -13.35
N GLU A 54 -20.10 23.02 -13.20
CA GLU A 54 -20.33 22.29 -11.95
C GLU A 54 -19.19 21.33 -11.55
N LEU A 55 -18.32 20.96 -12.52
CA LEU A 55 -17.18 20.08 -12.32
C LEU A 55 -15.89 20.87 -12.53
N LYS A 56 -15.14 21.10 -11.46
CA LYS A 56 -13.87 21.82 -11.56
C LYS A 56 -12.74 20.85 -11.87
N ASN A 57 -11.97 21.20 -12.89
CA ASN A 57 -10.66 20.62 -13.12
C ASN A 57 -9.69 21.20 -12.07
N LEU A 58 -9.14 20.32 -11.23
CA LEU A 58 -8.22 20.67 -10.16
C LEU A 58 -6.75 20.70 -10.61
N GLY A 59 -6.47 20.29 -11.85
CA GLY A 59 -5.12 20.08 -12.38
C GLY A 59 -4.57 18.69 -12.06
N GLY A 60 -3.25 18.55 -12.07
CA GLY A 60 -2.56 17.27 -11.90
C GLY A 60 -1.71 16.92 -13.09
N GLU A 61 -1.58 15.62 -13.39
CA GLU A 61 -0.95 15.19 -14.62
C GLU A 61 -1.72 15.73 -15.82
N ALA A 62 -1.04 16.42 -16.75
CA ALA A 62 -1.69 17.06 -17.89
C ALA A 62 -2.52 16.09 -18.75
N VAL A 63 -2.14 14.81 -18.75
CA VAL A 63 -2.83 13.74 -19.49
C VAL A 63 -4.03 13.14 -18.73
N ASN A 64 -4.07 13.30 -17.41
CA ASN A 64 -5.13 12.74 -16.56
C ASN A 64 -5.39 13.62 -15.32
N PRO A 65 -5.96 14.82 -15.50
CA PRO A 65 -6.22 15.73 -14.39
C PRO A 65 -7.31 15.21 -13.45
N PHE A 66 -7.29 15.72 -12.23
CA PHE A 66 -8.31 15.46 -11.22
C PHE A 66 -9.52 16.38 -11.38
N TYR A 67 -10.71 15.84 -11.11
CA TYR A 67 -11.98 16.55 -11.12
C TYR A 67 -12.71 16.39 -9.78
N SER A 68 -13.40 17.45 -9.36
CA SER A 68 -14.31 17.43 -8.21
C SER A 68 -15.51 18.36 -8.45
N PRO A 69 -16.72 18.02 -7.97
CA PRO A 69 -17.86 18.91 -8.00
C PRO A 69 -17.60 20.16 -7.17
N GLU A 70 -18.07 21.31 -7.66
CA GLU A 70 -17.95 22.59 -6.95
C GLU A 70 -18.52 22.51 -5.52
N GLU A 71 -19.64 21.81 -5.33
CA GLU A 71 -20.26 21.59 -4.02
C GLU A 71 -19.34 20.84 -3.02
N VAL A 72 -18.52 19.90 -3.49
CA VAL A 72 -17.56 19.17 -2.63
C VAL A 72 -16.43 20.10 -2.20
N ILE A 73 -15.91 20.90 -3.14
CA ILE A 73 -14.88 21.91 -2.88
C ILE A 73 -15.37 22.93 -1.85
N GLU A 74 -16.58 23.47 -2.06
CA GLU A 74 -17.21 24.42 -1.14
C GLU A 74 -17.37 23.83 0.27
N ARG A 75 -17.84 22.58 0.38
CA ARG A 75 -18.02 21.91 1.68
C ARG A 75 -16.70 21.70 2.41
N GLU A 76 -15.66 21.24 1.73
CA GLU A 76 -14.34 21.05 2.36
C GLU A 76 -13.78 22.39 2.86
N THR A 77 -13.74 23.39 1.98
CA THR A 77 -13.19 24.72 2.29
C THR A 77 -13.98 25.40 3.40
N HIS A 78 -15.31 25.44 3.30
CA HIS A 78 -16.16 26.07 4.32
C HIS A 78 -16.02 25.40 5.69
N SER A 79 -15.87 24.08 5.73
CA SER A 79 -15.72 23.35 7.00
C SER A 79 -14.43 23.76 7.72
N ILE A 80 -13.33 23.93 6.98
CA ILE A 80 -12.06 24.41 7.53
C ILE A 80 -12.21 25.87 7.96
N GLU A 81 -12.66 26.77 7.07
CA GLU A 81 -12.79 28.20 7.35
C GLU A 81 -13.71 28.48 8.54
N ALA A 82 -14.83 27.76 8.65
CA ALA A 82 -15.77 27.92 9.75
C ALA A 82 -15.16 27.55 11.11
N VAL A 83 -14.20 26.63 11.17
CA VAL A 83 -13.45 26.34 12.40
C VAL A 83 -12.52 27.49 12.73
N GLU A 84 -11.80 28.02 11.75
CA GLU A 84 -10.83 29.11 11.93
C GLU A 84 -11.52 30.41 12.40
N ASP A 85 -12.64 30.76 11.78
CA ASP A 85 -13.40 31.98 12.06
C ASP A 85 -14.20 31.91 13.38
N GLN A 86 -14.24 30.77 14.08
CA GLN A 86 -15.07 30.56 15.28
C GLN A 86 -14.25 30.18 16.53
N LYS A 87 -12.99 30.61 16.56
CA LYS A 87 -12.08 30.49 17.71
C LYS A 87 -12.26 31.65 18.69
N GLY A 88 -12.13 31.37 19.98
CA GLY A 88 -12.10 32.42 21.00
C GLY A 88 -13.40 33.21 21.17
N ILE A 89 -14.55 32.67 20.74
CA ILE A 89 -15.82 33.42 20.70
C ILE A 89 -16.71 33.21 21.93
N PHE A 90 -16.44 32.17 22.74
CA PHE A 90 -17.22 31.84 23.93
C PHE A 90 -16.41 32.01 25.20
N GLU A 91 -17.10 32.23 26.31
CA GLU A 91 -16.50 32.08 27.63
C GLU A 91 -16.34 30.59 28.02
N PRO A 92 -15.34 30.25 28.85
CA PRO A 92 -15.25 28.96 29.52
C PRO A 92 -16.56 28.56 30.20
N VAL A 93 -17.00 27.31 30.05
CA VAL A 93 -18.28 26.83 30.62
C VAL A 93 -18.16 26.65 32.14
N ALA A 94 -17.14 25.89 32.56
CA ALA A 94 -16.95 25.52 33.95
C ALA A 94 -15.45 25.31 34.24
N PRO A 95 -14.63 26.37 34.23
CA PRO A 95 -13.17 26.23 34.39
C PRO A 95 -12.75 25.74 35.79
N GLY A 96 -13.61 25.91 36.80
CA GLY A 96 -13.38 25.43 38.17
C GLY A 96 -13.93 24.03 38.46
N PHE A 97 -14.54 23.36 37.48
CA PHE A 97 -15.01 21.98 37.67
C PHE A 97 -13.80 21.05 37.80
N ILE A 98 -13.81 20.18 38.82
CA ILE A 98 -12.74 19.20 39.07
C ILE A 98 -13.28 17.84 38.61
N PRO A 99 -12.82 17.33 37.45
CA PRO A 99 -13.27 16.03 36.95
C PRO A 99 -12.60 14.89 37.73
N PHE A 100 -13.36 13.85 38.06
CA PHE A 100 -12.88 12.66 38.77
C PHE A 100 -12.01 12.98 40.01
N PRO A 101 -12.58 13.67 41.03
CA PRO A 101 -11.83 14.00 42.24
C PRO A 101 -11.26 12.73 42.88
N ASP A 102 -10.01 12.79 43.32
CA ASP A 102 -9.29 11.73 44.03
C ASP A 102 -9.04 10.41 43.23
N GLU A 103 -9.18 10.42 41.90
CA GLU A 103 -8.87 9.27 41.02
C GLU A 103 -7.58 9.49 40.18
N ASP A 104 -6.40 9.28 40.77
CA ASP A 104 -5.10 9.45 40.09
C ASP A 104 -4.98 8.66 38.77
N SER A 105 -5.62 7.49 38.69
CA SER A 105 -5.65 6.65 37.48
C SER A 105 -6.33 7.30 36.27
N ARG A 106 -7.09 8.38 36.47
CA ARG A 106 -7.83 9.10 35.41
C ARG A 106 -7.32 10.51 35.16
N LYS A 107 -6.10 10.83 35.61
CA LYS A 107 -5.52 12.16 35.46
C LYS A 107 -5.54 12.69 34.02
N ALA A 108 -5.19 11.86 33.04
CA ALA A 108 -5.23 12.25 31.62
C ALA A 108 -6.65 12.60 31.14
N GLN A 109 -7.66 11.86 31.62
CA GLN A 109 -9.07 12.15 31.34
C GLN A 109 -9.52 13.45 32.01
N ALA A 110 -9.09 13.68 33.25
CA ALA A 110 -9.40 14.91 33.98
C ALA A 110 -8.77 16.14 33.32
N GLU A 111 -7.49 16.10 32.95
CA GLU A 111 -6.81 17.20 32.24
C GLU A 111 -7.51 17.52 30.91
N LEU A 112 -7.93 16.50 30.16
CA LEU A 112 -8.69 16.66 28.93
C LEU A 112 -10.04 17.37 29.17
N ILE A 113 -10.80 16.93 30.17
CA ILE A 113 -12.12 17.51 30.49
C ILE A 113 -11.97 18.96 30.93
N THR A 114 -11.00 19.26 31.79
CA THR A 114 -10.68 20.64 32.21
C THR A 114 -10.35 21.51 31.00
N GLY A 115 -9.54 20.98 30.07
CA GLY A 115 -9.22 21.66 28.82
C GLY A 115 -10.43 21.92 27.92
N LEU A 116 -11.34 20.95 27.79
CA LEU A 116 -12.59 21.08 27.03
C LEU A 116 -13.53 22.13 27.64
N LEU A 117 -13.76 22.07 28.96
CA LEU A 117 -14.63 23.00 29.68
C LEU A 117 -14.07 24.43 29.67
N SER A 118 -12.75 24.56 29.59
CA SER A 118 -12.03 25.84 29.52
C SER A 118 -11.88 26.40 28.10
N SER A 119 -12.22 25.61 27.06
CA SER A 119 -12.06 26.04 25.69
C SER A 119 -13.04 27.17 25.35
N PRO A 120 -12.59 28.29 24.76
CA PRO A 120 -13.46 29.36 24.25
C PRO A 120 -13.94 29.11 22.81
N ASP A 121 -13.52 28.00 22.20
CA ASP A 121 -13.76 27.71 20.78
C ASP A 121 -15.14 27.05 20.59
N ARG A 122 -15.84 27.41 19.50
CA ARG A 122 -17.14 26.79 19.16
C ARG A 122 -17.01 25.31 18.86
N PHE A 123 -16.01 24.97 18.07
CA PHE A 123 -15.75 23.63 17.57
C PHE A 123 -14.50 23.08 18.25
N ASN A 124 -14.65 21.94 18.92
CA ASN A 124 -13.54 21.22 19.53
C ASN A 124 -13.52 19.79 19.02
N LEU A 125 -12.34 19.19 18.98
CA LEU A 125 -12.13 17.81 18.57
C LEU A 125 -11.58 17.02 19.76
N PHE A 126 -12.24 15.93 20.10
CA PHE A 126 -11.76 14.95 21.06
C PHE A 126 -11.41 13.65 20.33
N ARG A 127 -10.11 13.38 20.22
CA ARG A 127 -9.59 12.13 19.71
C ARG A 127 -9.39 11.13 20.84
N GLY A 128 -10.04 9.98 20.76
CA GLY A 128 -9.83 8.91 21.72
C GLY A 128 -9.54 7.61 21.00
N VAL A 129 -8.35 7.04 21.24
CA VAL A 129 -7.98 5.74 20.65
C VAL A 129 -8.95 4.65 21.12
N ALA A 130 -9.08 3.58 20.32
CA ALA A 130 -9.98 2.48 20.64
C ALA A 130 -9.69 1.91 22.05
N GLY A 131 -10.68 2.01 22.95
CA GLY A 131 -10.54 1.52 24.33
C GLY A 131 -9.96 2.51 25.34
N ALA A 132 -9.87 3.81 25.02
CA ALA A 132 -9.35 4.84 25.93
C ALA A 132 -10.33 5.37 27.01
N GLY A 133 -11.54 4.80 27.10
CA GLY A 133 -12.55 5.27 28.05
C GLY A 133 -13.32 6.53 27.60
N LYS A 134 -13.48 6.74 26.28
CA LYS A 134 -14.23 7.87 25.70
C LYS A 134 -15.58 8.10 26.38
N THR A 135 -16.34 7.04 26.62
CA THR A 135 -17.66 7.10 27.25
C THR A 135 -17.62 7.67 28.67
N SER A 136 -16.74 7.17 29.53
CA SER A 136 -16.64 7.68 30.91
C SER A 136 -16.19 9.14 30.93
N THR A 137 -15.26 9.50 30.04
CA THR A 137 -14.84 10.88 29.84
C THR A 137 -16.00 11.77 29.38
N LEU A 138 -16.84 11.30 28.46
CA LEU A 138 -18.00 12.04 27.97
C LEU A 138 -19.08 12.23 29.03
N GLN A 139 -19.37 11.20 29.84
CA GLN A 139 -20.30 11.32 30.95
C GLN A 139 -19.84 12.39 31.95
N GLU A 140 -18.55 12.39 32.28
CA GLU A 140 -17.96 13.37 33.19
C GLU A 140 -17.94 14.77 32.59
N PHE A 141 -17.59 14.89 31.31
CA PHE A 141 -17.68 16.14 30.59
C PHE A 141 -19.11 16.71 30.60
N CYS A 142 -20.13 15.87 30.42
CA CYS A 142 -21.53 16.29 30.52
C CYS A 142 -21.90 16.76 31.94
N ARG A 143 -21.33 16.15 32.99
CA ARG A 143 -21.50 16.66 34.38
C ARG A 143 -20.90 18.05 34.53
N GLY A 144 -19.69 18.26 34.02
CA GLY A 144 -19.04 19.57 34.01
C GLY A 144 -19.83 20.63 33.24
N LEU A 145 -20.32 20.30 32.04
CA LEU A 145 -21.16 21.20 31.25
C LEU A 145 -22.42 21.63 32.02
N ARG A 146 -23.11 20.69 32.67
CA ARG A 146 -24.30 20.99 33.49
C ARG A 146 -23.97 21.88 34.68
N SER A 147 -22.84 21.67 35.35
CA SER A 147 -22.39 22.55 36.43
C SER A 147 -22.09 23.98 35.98
N GLY A 148 -21.72 24.16 34.71
CA GLY A 148 -21.52 25.48 34.09
C GLY A 148 -22.77 26.08 33.45
N GLY A 149 -23.97 25.55 33.77
CA GLY A 149 -25.24 26.11 33.30
C GLY A 149 -25.69 25.67 31.91
N VAL A 150 -25.06 24.66 31.30
CA VAL A 150 -25.52 24.09 30.03
C VAL A 150 -26.61 23.06 30.30
N GLU A 151 -27.86 23.49 30.15
CA GLU A 151 -29.03 22.62 30.38
C GLU A 151 -29.27 21.63 29.22
N ASN A 152 -29.02 22.05 27.98
CA ASN A 152 -29.34 21.29 26.78
C ASN A 152 -28.08 20.69 26.15
N ILE A 153 -27.83 19.41 26.43
CA ILE A 153 -26.74 18.63 25.85
C ILE A 153 -27.33 17.57 24.94
N VAL A 154 -27.00 17.61 23.66
CA VAL A 154 -27.50 16.68 22.65
C VAL A 154 -26.36 15.80 22.16
N VAL A 155 -26.45 14.51 22.44
CA VAL A 155 -25.46 13.52 21.97
C VAL A 155 -26.02 12.81 20.74
N VAL A 156 -25.24 12.79 19.67
CA VAL A 156 -25.61 12.14 18.41
C VAL A 156 -24.47 11.24 17.92
N ALA A 157 -24.80 10.26 17.09
CA ALA A 157 -23.80 9.43 16.42
C ALA A 157 -24.22 9.14 14.95
N PRO A 158 -23.30 8.82 14.03
CA PRO A 158 -23.65 8.60 12.62
C PRO A 158 -24.50 7.35 12.38
N THR A 159 -24.30 6.29 13.17
CA THR A 159 -24.93 4.98 12.96
C THR A 159 -25.90 4.59 14.07
N ASN A 160 -26.93 3.81 13.73
CA ASN A 160 -27.89 3.30 14.72
C ASN A 160 -27.20 2.40 15.77
N SER A 161 -26.20 1.61 15.38
CA SER A 161 -25.44 0.78 16.30
C SER A 161 -24.68 1.61 17.33
N ALA A 162 -24.02 2.69 16.91
CA ALA A 162 -23.35 3.62 17.83
C ALA A 162 -24.35 4.30 18.77
N THR A 163 -25.52 4.74 18.26
CA THR A 163 -26.55 5.31 19.14
C THR A 163 -27.09 4.32 20.17
N GLU A 164 -27.19 3.04 19.83
CA GLU A 164 -27.67 2.03 20.78
C GLU A 164 -26.64 1.77 21.89
N VAL A 165 -25.34 1.75 21.53
CA VAL A 165 -24.25 1.67 22.51
C VAL A 165 -24.30 2.90 23.44
N LEU A 166 -24.44 4.10 22.89
CA LEU A 166 -24.57 5.32 23.70
C LEU A 166 -25.76 5.28 24.67
N LYS A 167 -26.91 4.73 24.25
CA LYS A 167 -28.07 4.56 25.14
C LYS A 167 -27.79 3.60 26.28
N GLN A 168 -27.15 2.46 26.00
CA GLN A 168 -26.73 1.50 27.02
C GLN A 168 -25.71 2.09 27.99
N GLU A 169 -24.92 3.05 27.50
CA GLU A 169 -23.94 3.81 28.27
C GLU A 169 -24.51 5.08 28.94
N GLY A 170 -25.83 5.20 29.06
CA GLY A 170 -26.49 6.25 29.85
C GLY A 170 -26.86 7.52 29.08
N PHE A 171 -26.67 7.56 27.75
CA PHE A 171 -27.17 8.64 26.88
C PHE A 171 -28.50 8.24 26.22
N GLU A 172 -29.54 8.06 27.02
CA GLU A 172 -30.85 7.54 26.58
C GLU A 172 -31.51 8.36 25.45
N GLN A 173 -31.27 9.67 25.44
CA GLN A 173 -31.81 10.60 24.44
C GLN A 173 -30.96 10.69 23.16
N SER A 174 -29.93 9.86 23.01
CA SER A 174 -29.08 9.88 21.82
C SER A 174 -29.83 9.45 20.56
N GLN A 175 -29.50 10.11 19.45
CA GLN A 175 -30.12 9.89 18.15
C GLN A 175 -29.08 9.94 17.02
N THR A 176 -29.47 9.52 15.81
CA THR A 176 -28.54 9.58 14.69
C THR A 176 -28.34 11.01 14.18
N VAL A 177 -27.17 11.30 13.62
CA VAL A 177 -26.89 12.59 12.96
C VAL A 177 -27.92 12.90 11.88
N ALA A 178 -28.27 11.90 11.05
CA ALA A 178 -29.33 12.05 10.05
C ALA A 178 -30.69 12.41 10.67
N SER A 179 -31.09 11.77 11.78
CA SER A 179 -32.34 12.09 12.50
C SER A 179 -32.30 13.52 13.05
N PHE A 180 -31.18 13.91 13.64
CA PHE A 180 -30.95 15.25 14.17
C PHE A 180 -31.04 16.33 13.08
N LEU A 181 -30.43 16.09 11.92
CA LEU A 181 -30.46 17.02 10.78
C LEU A 181 -31.86 17.14 10.16
N LEU A 182 -32.60 16.03 10.05
CA LEU A 182 -33.96 16.02 9.47
C LEU A 182 -35.05 16.57 10.39
N THR A 183 -34.85 16.52 11.71
CA THR A 183 -35.88 16.97 12.66
C THR A 183 -36.09 18.50 12.53
N PRO A 184 -37.33 18.97 12.31
CA PRO A 184 -37.60 20.40 12.15
C PRO A 184 -37.44 21.18 13.46
N LYS A 185 -37.82 20.57 14.59
CA LYS A 185 -37.62 21.13 15.92
C LYS A 185 -36.15 20.96 16.34
N LYS A 186 -35.38 22.05 16.25
CA LYS A 186 -34.00 22.07 16.71
C LYS A 186 -33.91 22.36 18.22
N PRO A 187 -32.81 21.96 18.89
CA PRO A 187 -32.55 22.34 20.28
C PRO A 187 -32.56 23.87 20.46
N PRO A 188 -32.83 24.38 21.68
CA PRO A 188 -32.78 25.81 21.95
C PRO A 188 -31.36 26.35 21.71
N GLU A 189 -31.25 27.66 21.51
CA GLU A 189 -29.95 28.33 21.38
C GLU A 189 -29.03 28.02 22.57
N ARG A 190 -27.70 28.10 22.35
CA ARG A 190 -26.67 27.78 23.35
C ARG A 190 -26.62 26.32 23.81
N SER A 191 -27.33 25.42 23.13
CA SER A 191 -27.17 23.97 23.32
C SER A 191 -25.74 23.51 22.98
N TYR A 192 -25.32 22.42 23.61
CA TYR A 192 -24.04 21.76 23.33
C TYR A 192 -24.29 20.46 22.57
N ILE A 193 -23.72 20.33 21.39
CA ILE A 193 -23.87 19.16 20.53
C ILE A 193 -22.60 18.31 20.62
N ILE A 194 -22.75 17.04 20.96
CA ILE A 194 -21.65 16.07 21.01
C ILE A 194 -21.90 15.04 19.94
N ILE A 195 -20.93 14.85 19.05
CA ILE A 195 -21.02 13.87 17.97
C ILE A 195 -20.01 12.78 18.26
N ASP A 196 -20.49 11.62 18.71
CA ASP A 196 -19.63 10.45 18.93
C ASP A 196 -19.47 9.61 17.66
N GLU A 197 -18.33 8.94 17.55
CA GLU A 197 -17.88 8.25 16.34
C GLU A 197 -17.92 9.15 15.09
N ALA A 198 -17.53 10.42 15.25
CA ALA A 198 -17.54 11.45 14.21
C ALA A 198 -16.66 11.11 12.98
N GLY A 199 -15.72 10.17 13.11
CA GLY A 199 -14.98 9.60 11.97
C GLY A 199 -15.86 8.92 10.92
N LEU A 200 -17.09 8.52 11.30
CA LEU A 200 -18.08 7.95 10.39
C LEU A 200 -19.00 8.99 9.74
N ASN A 201 -18.81 10.29 9.99
CA ASN A 201 -19.58 11.33 9.32
C ASN A 201 -19.09 11.59 7.90
N SER A 202 -20.02 11.71 6.97
CA SER A 202 -19.71 12.19 5.63
C SER A 202 -19.42 13.69 5.64
N LEU A 203 -18.73 14.17 4.59
CA LEU A 203 -18.46 15.60 4.42
C LEU A 203 -19.75 16.43 4.45
N ARG A 204 -20.82 15.94 3.83
CA ARG A 204 -22.14 16.60 3.82
C ARG A 204 -22.72 16.72 5.23
N GLU A 205 -22.73 15.65 6.01
CA GLU A 205 -23.28 15.68 7.37
C GLU A 205 -22.52 16.64 8.27
N GLY A 206 -21.19 16.58 8.24
CA GLY A 206 -20.33 17.48 9.02
C GLY A 206 -20.51 18.95 8.64
N TYR A 207 -20.56 19.25 7.34
CA TYR A 207 -20.83 20.60 6.83
C TYR A 207 -22.18 21.15 7.33
N GLU A 208 -23.26 20.36 7.25
CA GLU A 208 -24.58 20.79 7.72
C GLU A 208 -24.63 20.99 9.24
N ILE A 209 -23.88 20.19 10.01
CA ILE A 209 -23.72 20.40 11.45
C ILE A 209 -23.02 21.73 11.74
N VAL A 210 -21.90 22.02 11.06
CA VAL A 210 -21.15 23.27 11.24
C VAL A 210 -22.02 24.48 10.91
N LYS A 211 -22.76 24.41 9.79
CA LYS A 211 -23.72 25.44 9.38
C LYS A 211 -24.84 25.64 10.41
N LEU A 212 -25.43 24.54 10.91
CA LEU A 212 -26.50 24.58 11.90
C LEU A 212 -26.02 25.14 13.24
N ALA A 213 -24.79 24.78 13.66
CA ALA A 213 -24.18 25.25 14.89
C ALA A 213 -23.93 26.76 14.86
N ARG A 214 -23.47 27.30 13.71
CA ARG A 214 -23.33 28.74 13.51
C ARG A 214 -24.69 29.44 13.57
N LYS A 215 -25.69 28.90 12.86
CA LYS A 215 -27.04 29.50 12.78
C LYS A 215 -27.75 29.61 14.13
N ASN A 216 -27.64 28.60 14.99
CA ASN A 216 -28.39 28.53 16.26
C ASN A 216 -27.49 28.73 17.49
N ASN A 217 -26.27 29.22 17.28
CA ASN A 217 -25.29 29.48 18.32
C ASN A 217 -24.96 28.26 19.22
N TYR A 218 -24.78 27.08 18.63
CA TYR A 218 -24.39 25.87 19.37
C TYR A 218 -22.87 25.75 19.52
N ARG A 219 -22.43 25.14 20.62
CA ARG A 219 -21.08 24.59 20.75
C ARG A 219 -21.07 23.14 20.31
N VAL A 220 -20.00 22.70 19.66
CA VAL A 220 -19.91 21.34 19.09
C VAL A 220 -18.61 20.66 19.51
N LEU A 221 -18.72 19.43 19.99
CA LEU A 221 -17.60 18.53 20.22
C LEU A 221 -17.69 17.34 19.25
N PHE A 222 -16.69 17.22 18.39
CA PHE A 222 -16.51 16.04 17.53
C PHE A 222 -15.66 15.02 18.27
N VAL A 223 -16.20 13.83 18.52
CA VAL A 223 -15.51 12.75 19.24
C VAL A 223 -15.28 11.58 18.28
N GLY A 224 -14.06 11.11 18.17
CA GLY A 224 -13.75 10.05 17.21
C GLY A 224 -12.28 9.67 17.14
N ASP A 225 -11.94 8.94 16.10
CA ASP A 225 -10.57 8.56 15.76
C ASP A 225 -10.46 8.43 14.24
N ALA A 226 -9.73 9.34 13.58
CA ALA A 226 -9.56 9.35 12.12
C ALA A 226 -8.86 8.09 11.58
N ARG A 227 -8.20 7.32 12.46
CA ARG A 227 -7.53 6.07 12.09
C ARG A 227 -8.49 4.88 12.01
N GLN A 228 -9.74 5.02 12.43
CA GLN A 228 -10.80 4.02 12.23
C GLN A 228 -11.50 4.24 10.88
N HIS A 229 -12.53 3.44 10.57
CA HIS A 229 -13.21 3.52 9.27
C HIS A 229 -13.85 4.89 9.01
N ASN A 230 -13.99 5.18 7.72
CA ASN A 230 -14.62 6.38 7.19
C ASN A 230 -16.12 6.13 6.93
N ALA A 231 -16.85 7.22 6.73
CA ALA A 231 -18.21 7.19 6.22
C ALA A 231 -18.31 6.43 4.88
N VAL A 232 -19.48 5.87 4.57
CA VAL A 232 -19.75 5.30 3.24
C VAL A 232 -19.99 6.42 2.20
N GLU A 233 -20.70 7.49 2.57
CA GLU A 233 -20.89 8.71 1.75
C GLU A 233 -19.60 9.53 1.66
N SER A 234 -19.37 10.24 0.54
CA SER A 234 -18.09 10.88 0.19
C SER A 234 -17.52 11.85 1.23
N GLY A 235 -16.18 11.96 1.19
CA GLY A 235 -15.34 12.77 2.06
C GLY A 235 -15.13 12.21 3.47
N ASP A 236 -14.07 12.72 4.12
CA ASP A 236 -13.63 12.32 5.45
C ASP A 236 -13.62 13.57 6.35
N PHE A 237 -14.79 13.94 6.86
CA PHE A 237 -14.99 15.23 7.55
C PHE A 237 -14.14 15.35 8.81
N PHE A 238 -14.07 14.30 9.62
CA PHE A 238 -13.34 14.33 10.88
C PHE A 238 -11.83 14.47 10.63
N ARG A 239 -11.27 13.70 9.69
CA ARG A 239 -9.86 13.82 9.31
C ARG A 239 -9.57 15.14 8.61
N LEU A 240 -10.48 15.65 7.77
CA LEU A 240 -10.36 16.97 7.16
C LEU A 240 -10.15 18.04 8.23
N LEU A 241 -10.97 18.05 9.29
CA LEU A 241 -10.77 18.99 10.39
C LEU A 241 -9.48 18.69 11.16
N GLU A 242 -9.17 17.42 11.45
CA GLU A 242 -7.98 17.03 12.19
C GLU A 242 -6.68 17.43 11.48
N ASP A 243 -6.56 17.19 10.18
CA ASP A 243 -5.32 17.38 9.41
C ASP A 243 -5.20 18.80 8.85
N TYR A 244 -6.33 19.42 8.49
CA TYR A 244 -6.33 20.60 7.64
C TYR A 244 -6.87 21.87 8.27
N SER A 245 -7.48 21.79 9.45
CA SER A 245 -7.85 22.93 10.28
C SER A 245 -6.98 23.02 11.54
N GLN A 246 -7.03 24.16 12.20
CA GLN A 246 -6.45 24.41 13.51
C GLN A 246 -7.51 24.25 14.61
N ILE A 247 -8.45 23.33 14.42
CA ILE A 247 -9.37 22.92 15.49
C ILE A 247 -8.57 22.54 16.73
N ARG A 248 -9.03 22.96 17.91
CA ARG A 248 -8.40 22.54 19.15
C ARG A 248 -8.64 21.05 19.36
N LYS A 249 -7.55 20.29 19.46
CA LYS A 249 -7.56 18.83 19.59
C LYS A 249 -7.23 18.45 21.02
N PHE A 250 -8.04 17.56 21.56
CA PHE A 250 -7.82 16.94 22.85
C PHE A 250 -7.72 15.44 22.64
N SER A 251 -6.67 14.80 23.16
CA SER A 251 -6.37 13.41 22.83
C SER A 251 -6.25 12.53 24.07
N LEU A 252 -6.91 11.37 24.05
CA LEU A 252 -6.60 10.25 24.94
C LEU A 252 -5.88 9.17 24.16
N THR A 253 -4.64 8.90 24.55
CA THR A 253 -3.75 7.91 23.92
C THR A 253 -3.61 6.64 24.73
N GLU A 254 -4.00 6.65 26.01
CA GLU A 254 -3.90 5.49 26.89
C GLU A 254 -5.00 4.48 26.58
N ILE A 255 -4.59 3.24 26.30
CA ILE A 255 -5.49 2.14 25.96
C ILE A 255 -5.66 1.26 27.19
N HIS A 256 -6.86 1.22 27.76
CA HIS A 256 -7.16 0.39 28.94
C HIS A 256 -7.85 -0.93 28.60
N ARG A 257 -8.31 -1.11 27.35
CA ARG A 257 -9.12 -2.26 26.93
C ARG A 257 -8.33 -3.57 26.89
N GLN A 258 -7.19 -3.58 26.20
CA GLN A 258 -6.37 -4.78 26.05
C GLN A 258 -5.65 -5.06 27.36
N GLN A 259 -5.67 -6.32 27.83
CA GLN A 259 -5.01 -6.73 29.08
C GLN A 259 -3.53 -7.05 28.87
N ASN A 260 -3.22 -7.77 27.79
CA ASN A 260 -1.85 -8.09 27.38
C ASN A 260 -1.11 -6.81 26.94
N GLU A 261 0.12 -6.62 27.42
CA GLU A 261 0.93 -5.43 27.14
C GLU A 261 1.37 -5.32 25.69
N GLU A 262 1.84 -6.42 25.08
CA GLU A 262 2.30 -6.44 23.69
C GLU A 262 1.13 -6.27 22.71
N TYR A 263 -0.03 -6.86 23.02
CA TYR A 263 -1.27 -6.61 22.28
C TYR A 263 -1.66 -5.13 22.36
N ARG A 264 -1.65 -4.55 23.56
CA ARG A 264 -1.93 -3.12 23.77
C ARG A 264 -0.95 -2.22 22.99
N ARG A 265 0.34 -2.54 23.00
CA ARG A 265 1.38 -1.81 22.26
C ARG A 265 1.16 -1.89 20.75
N GLY A 266 0.82 -3.05 20.20
CA GLY A 266 0.54 -3.17 18.76
C GLY A 266 -0.70 -2.40 18.34
N ILE A 267 -1.75 -2.38 19.17
CA ILE A 267 -2.94 -1.54 18.92
C ILE A 267 -2.61 -0.05 19.05
N PHE A 268 -1.74 0.31 19.99
CA PHE A 268 -1.23 1.67 20.10
C PHE A 268 -0.44 2.08 18.85
N GLU A 269 0.46 1.25 18.34
CA GLU A 269 1.20 1.48 17.09
C GLU A 269 0.25 1.68 15.90
N CYS A 270 -0.80 0.86 15.78
CA CYS A 270 -1.86 1.08 14.79
C CYS A 270 -2.52 2.45 14.94
N SER A 271 -2.83 2.88 16.16
CA SER A 271 -3.45 4.20 16.43
C SER A 271 -2.53 5.38 16.07
N GLN A 272 -1.21 5.16 16.04
CA GLN A 272 -0.22 6.15 15.61
C GLN A 272 0.07 6.10 14.10
N GLY A 273 -0.58 5.18 13.36
CA GLY A 273 -0.33 4.95 11.94
C GLY A 273 0.94 4.14 11.64
N GLN A 274 1.54 3.52 12.66
CA GLN A 274 2.74 2.70 12.54
C GLN A 274 2.40 1.24 12.24
N PHE A 275 1.71 1.01 11.11
CA PHE A 275 1.14 -0.30 10.77
C PHE A 275 2.20 -1.38 10.51
N GLU A 276 3.36 -1.01 9.97
CA GLU A 276 4.46 -1.95 9.76
C GLU A 276 4.98 -2.50 11.10
N GLN A 277 5.25 -1.61 12.06
CA GLN A 277 5.73 -2.00 13.39
C GLN A 277 4.67 -2.80 14.15
N ALA A 278 3.39 -2.41 14.04
CA ALA A 278 2.30 -3.18 14.63
C ALA A 278 2.19 -4.59 14.05
N PHE A 279 2.32 -4.74 12.73
CA PHE A 279 2.30 -6.04 12.07
C PHE A 279 3.45 -6.93 12.55
N GLU A 280 4.68 -6.40 12.56
CA GLU A 280 5.87 -7.12 13.03
C GLU A 280 5.75 -7.52 14.50
N ARG A 281 5.17 -6.67 15.34
CA ARG A 281 4.91 -6.98 16.75
C ARG A 281 3.91 -8.11 16.89
N PHE A 282 2.78 -8.04 16.18
CA PHE A 282 1.77 -9.10 16.24
C PHE A 282 2.30 -10.43 15.70
N ASP A 283 3.11 -10.39 14.64
CA ASP A 283 3.75 -11.59 14.09
C ASP A 283 4.76 -12.19 15.08
N GLY A 284 5.62 -11.35 15.69
CA GLY A 284 6.60 -11.76 16.69
C GLY A 284 5.99 -12.31 17.99
N GLN A 285 4.72 -12.03 18.27
CA GLN A 285 3.94 -12.59 19.38
C GLN A 285 3.06 -13.78 18.97
N HIS A 286 3.19 -14.26 17.72
CA HIS A 286 2.38 -15.34 17.15
C HIS A 286 0.87 -15.06 17.13
N PHE A 287 0.46 -13.79 17.06
CA PHE A 287 -0.95 -13.44 16.83
C PHE A 287 -1.36 -13.53 15.36
N ILE A 288 -0.39 -13.63 14.44
CA ILE A 288 -0.65 -13.79 13.00
C ILE A 288 -0.33 -15.23 12.58
N HIS A 289 -1.32 -15.92 12.05
CA HIS A 289 -1.26 -17.31 11.60
C HIS A 289 -1.34 -17.34 10.08
N GLU A 290 -0.34 -17.97 9.46
CA GLU A 290 -0.30 -18.19 8.01
C GLU A 290 -0.67 -19.65 7.72
N SER A 291 -1.67 -19.86 6.86
CA SER A 291 -2.07 -21.20 6.43
C SER A 291 -2.89 -21.15 5.15
N ARG A 292 -2.77 -22.18 4.29
CA ARG A 292 -3.66 -22.31 3.13
C ARG A 292 -5.12 -22.52 3.55
N ASP A 293 -5.33 -23.14 4.71
CA ASP A 293 -6.65 -23.43 5.29
C ASP A 293 -7.03 -22.40 6.38
N TYR A 294 -6.54 -21.16 6.25
CA TYR A 294 -6.69 -20.09 7.25
C TYR A 294 -8.14 -19.86 7.74
N LEU A 295 -9.14 -20.09 6.89
CA LEU A 295 -10.56 -19.97 7.27
C LEU A 295 -11.03 -21.11 8.19
N ASP A 296 -10.57 -22.33 7.94
CA ASP A 296 -10.91 -23.48 8.78
C ASP A 296 -10.22 -23.38 10.13
N GLU A 297 -8.96 -22.94 10.15
CA GLU A 297 -8.22 -22.65 11.39
C GLU A 297 -8.88 -21.52 12.21
N ALA A 298 -9.28 -20.43 11.55
CA ALA A 298 -10.01 -19.34 12.22
C ALA A 298 -11.34 -19.83 12.82
N ALA A 299 -12.05 -20.70 12.12
CA ALA A 299 -13.26 -21.34 12.64
C ALA A 299 -12.96 -22.28 13.82
N ALA A 300 -11.85 -23.01 13.81
CA ALA A 300 -11.42 -23.86 14.92
C ALA A 300 -11.07 -23.03 16.17
N GLN A 301 -10.34 -21.93 15.97
CA GLN A 301 -9.99 -21.00 17.05
C GLN A 301 -11.25 -20.39 17.70
N PHE A 302 -12.27 -20.11 16.90
CA PHE A 302 -13.55 -19.64 17.43
C PHE A 302 -14.23 -20.68 18.30
N MET A 303 -14.23 -21.95 17.88
CA MET A 303 -14.78 -23.04 18.68
C MET A 303 -14.04 -23.16 20.02
N GLU A 304 -12.72 -23.01 20.03
CA GLU A 304 -11.93 -23.01 21.27
C GLU A 304 -12.34 -21.86 22.21
N PHE A 305 -12.33 -20.62 21.71
CA PHE A 305 -12.62 -19.44 22.54
C PHE A 305 -14.05 -19.39 23.06
N THR A 306 -15.00 -19.95 22.33
CA THR A 306 -16.44 -19.93 22.70
C THR A 306 -16.90 -21.18 23.42
N ARG A 307 -15.97 -22.06 23.86
CA ARG A 307 -16.27 -23.36 24.48
C ARG A 307 -17.21 -24.17 23.60
N ASN A 308 -16.75 -24.44 22.38
CA ASN A 308 -17.48 -25.09 21.29
C ASN A 308 -18.77 -24.37 20.89
N GLY A 309 -18.78 -23.04 20.79
CA GLY A 309 -19.92 -22.26 20.29
C GLY A 309 -21.01 -21.95 21.31
N THR A 310 -20.79 -22.27 22.59
CA THR A 310 -21.80 -22.09 23.64
C THR A 310 -21.87 -20.66 24.19
N ASP A 311 -20.72 -20.00 24.34
CA ASP A 311 -20.63 -18.63 24.86
C ASP A 311 -20.16 -17.63 23.79
N LEU A 312 -21.11 -17.03 23.08
CA LEU A 312 -20.86 -16.05 22.03
C LEU A 312 -20.29 -14.73 22.55
N SER A 313 -20.35 -14.47 23.86
CA SER A 313 -19.79 -13.25 24.45
C SER A 313 -18.25 -13.27 24.45
N GLN A 314 -17.66 -14.46 24.32
CA GLN A 314 -16.21 -14.65 24.40
C GLN A 314 -15.48 -14.23 23.13
N ALA A 315 -16.06 -14.39 21.94
CA ALA A 315 -15.33 -14.13 20.70
C ALA A 315 -16.17 -13.44 19.64
N ILE A 316 -15.53 -12.56 18.87
CA ILE A 316 -16.08 -11.99 17.64
C ILE A 316 -15.21 -12.39 16.45
N MET A 317 -15.86 -12.80 15.35
CA MET A 317 -15.19 -13.08 14.08
C MET A 317 -15.37 -11.92 13.12
N VAL A 318 -14.26 -11.47 12.54
CA VAL A 318 -14.21 -10.33 11.63
C VAL A 318 -13.50 -10.71 10.34
N SER A 319 -14.06 -10.28 9.20
CA SER A 319 -13.43 -10.46 7.89
C SER A 319 -13.72 -9.24 7.00
N PRO A 320 -12.83 -8.84 6.08
CA PRO A 320 -12.96 -7.56 5.38
C PRO A 320 -14.05 -7.59 4.31
N THR A 321 -14.17 -8.70 3.56
CA THR A 321 -15.15 -8.82 2.48
C THR A 321 -16.33 -9.70 2.85
N HIS A 322 -17.47 -9.46 2.21
CA HIS A 322 -18.63 -10.30 2.41
C HIS A 322 -18.47 -11.73 1.87
N ALA A 323 -17.70 -11.91 0.80
CA ALA A 323 -17.41 -13.23 0.26
C ALA A 323 -16.57 -14.05 1.26
N GLU A 324 -15.58 -13.44 1.90
CA GLU A 324 -14.83 -14.11 2.98
C GLU A 324 -15.71 -14.33 4.22
N CYS A 325 -16.59 -13.39 4.59
CA CYS A 325 -17.57 -13.63 5.67
C CYS A 325 -18.42 -14.86 5.39
N ASP A 326 -18.91 -15.02 4.16
CA ASP A 326 -19.75 -16.16 3.76
C ASP A 326 -18.94 -17.47 3.80
N ARG A 327 -17.71 -17.49 3.26
CA ARG A 327 -16.81 -18.66 3.31
C ARG A 327 -16.44 -19.06 4.74
N LEU A 328 -16.09 -18.07 5.58
CA LEU A 328 -15.74 -18.30 6.98
C LEU A 328 -16.95 -18.77 7.81
N THR A 329 -18.13 -18.21 7.53
CA THR A 329 -19.38 -18.67 8.15
C THR A 329 -19.67 -20.11 7.77
N ALA A 330 -19.44 -20.51 6.51
CA ALA A 330 -19.63 -21.90 6.09
C ALA A 330 -18.69 -22.85 6.87
N ALA A 331 -17.39 -22.54 6.93
CA ALA A 331 -16.41 -23.32 7.70
C ALA A 331 -16.79 -23.45 9.18
N LEU A 332 -17.21 -22.34 9.81
CA LEU A 332 -17.66 -22.36 11.20
C LEU A 332 -18.92 -23.21 11.39
N ARG A 333 -19.91 -23.10 10.50
CA ARG A 333 -21.16 -23.85 10.61
C ARG A 333 -20.94 -25.35 10.51
N GLU A 334 -20.01 -25.81 9.69
CA GLU A 334 -19.62 -27.23 9.67
C GLU A 334 -19.10 -27.71 11.03
N LYS A 335 -18.23 -26.93 11.67
CA LYS A 335 -17.73 -27.26 13.02
C LYS A 335 -18.82 -27.20 14.10
N LEU A 336 -19.72 -26.23 14.02
CA LEU A 336 -20.87 -26.13 14.94
C LEU A 336 -21.88 -27.29 14.77
N ARG A 337 -22.04 -27.80 13.55
CA ARG A 337 -22.84 -29.01 13.27
C ARG A 337 -22.17 -30.24 13.89
N ALA A 338 -20.87 -30.42 13.67
CA ALA A 338 -20.11 -31.52 14.26
C ALA A 338 -20.16 -31.50 15.81
N ALA A 339 -20.15 -30.30 16.41
CA ALA A 339 -20.27 -30.08 17.85
C ALA A 339 -21.73 -30.10 18.37
N ASN A 340 -22.72 -30.47 17.54
CA ASN A 340 -24.16 -30.51 17.87
C ASN A 340 -24.73 -29.20 18.44
N GLN A 341 -24.14 -28.04 18.12
CA GLN A 341 -24.67 -26.73 18.53
C GLN A 341 -25.79 -26.23 17.62
N LEU A 342 -25.81 -26.72 16.37
CA LEU A 342 -26.89 -26.44 15.42
C LEU A 342 -27.87 -27.61 15.37
N GLY A 343 -29.16 -27.30 15.25
CA GLY A 343 -30.22 -28.29 15.12
C GLY A 343 -30.05 -29.21 13.91
N LYS A 344 -30.54 -30.45 14.01
CA LYS A 344 -30.45 -31.45 12.94
C LYS A 344 -31.34 -31.11 11.74
N THR A 345 -32.50 -30.51 11.99
CA THR A 345 -33.42 -30.05 10.95
C THR A 345 -32.96 -28.70 10.42
N SER A 346 -32.91 -28.60 9.10
CA SER A 346 -32.69 -27.33 8.41
C SER A 346 -33.93 -26.87 7.65
N GLN A 347 -34.06 -25.56 7.53
CA GLN A 347 -35.07 -24.90 6.74
C GLN A 347 -34.36 -23.95 5.78
N THR A 348 -34.57 -24.14 4.48
CA THR A 348 -34.10 -23.19 3.48
C THR A 348 -34.98 -21.96 3.51
N VAL A 349 -34.36 -20.79 3.65
CA VAL A 349 -35.04 -19.49 3.64
C VAL A 349 -34.39 -18.60 2.59
N THR A 350 -35.21 -17.91 1.81
CA THR A 350 -34.73 -16.94 0.83
C THR A 350 -34.52 -15.59 1.51
N VAL A 351 -33.31 -15.05 1.38
CA VAL A 351 -32.91 -13.76 1.92
C VAL A 351 -32.45 -12.82 0.81
N PHE A 352 -32.49 -11.53 1.09
CA PHE A 352 -32.03 -10.50 0.18
C PHE A 352 -30.55 -10.17 0.38
N ARG A 353 -29.83 -10.07 -0.73
CA ARG A 353 -28.44 -9.70 -0.79
C ARG A 353 -28.27 -8.44 -1.63
N SER A 354 -27.94 -7.34 -0.96
CA SER A 354 -27.69 -6.05 -1.60
C SER A 354 -26.46 -6.10 -2.51
N TRP A 355 -26.56 -5.47 -3.68
CA TRP A 355 -25.42 -5.15 -4.54
C TRP A 355 -24.71 -3.85 -4.14
N ASN A 356 -25.19 -3.19 -3.08
CA ASN A 356 -24.65 -1.94 -2.57
C ASN A 356 -24.50 -0.89 -3.70
N LYS A 357 -25.55 -0.69 -4.50
CA LYS A 357 -25.58 0.32 -5.56
C LYS A 357 -25.71 1.73 -4.96
N PRO A 358 -25.09 2.76 -5.56
CA PRO A 358 -25.26 4.14 -5.13
C PRO A 358 -26.73 4.58 -5.18
N LYS A 359 -27.13 5.51 -4.30
CA LYS A 359 -28.47 6.10 -4.32
C LYS A 359 -28.78 6.80 -5.64
N ALA A 360 -27.79 7.43 -6.26
CA ALA A 360 -27.95 8.04 -7.59
C ALA A 360 -28.36 7.00 -8.64
N TRP A 361 -27.80 5.79 -8.56
CA TRP A 361 -28.15 4.67 -9.44
C TRP A 361 -29.62 4.25 -9.24
N LEU A 362 -30.09 4.17 -7.99
CA LEU A 362 -31.46 3.78 -7.65
C LEU A 362 -32.53 4.80 -8.11
N ARG A 363 -32.16 6.05 -8.41
CA ARG A 363 -33.09 7.09 -8.91
C ARG A 363 -33.49 6.91 -10.37
N GLN A 364 -32.71 6.13 -11.12
CA GLN A 364 -32.85 6.02 -12.56
C GLN A 364 -33.59 4.74 -12.90
N ALA A 365 -34.77 4.87 -13.52
CA ALA A 365 -35.60 3.72 -13.81
C ALA A 365 -34.97 2.79 -14.85
N GLU A 366 -34.18 3.34 -15.77
CA GLU A 366 -33.52 2.59 -16.86
C GLU A 366 -32.48 1.59 -16.35
N ASN A 367 -32.01 1.77 -15.11
CA ASN A 367 -31.06 0.87 -14.48
C ASN A 367 -31.68 -0.45 -14.01
N PHE A 368 -33.01 -0.48 -13.82
CA PHE A 368 -33.71 -1.67 -13.37
C PHE A 368 -34.06 -2.55 -14.57
N GLN A 369 -33.84 -3.86 -14.43
CA GLN A 369 -34.19 -4.85 -15.44
C GLN A 369 -35.12 -5.91 -14.85
N PRO A 370 -35.99 -6.53 -15.67
CA PRO A 370 -36.73 -7.72 -15.28
C PRO A 370 -35.82 -8.79 -14.66
N GLY A 371 -36.27 -9.37 -13.55
CA GLY A 371 -35.52 -10.37 -12.78
C GLY A 371 -34.67 -9.81 -11.63
N MET A 372 -34.42 -8.50 -11.57
CA MET A 372 -33.77 -7.89 -10.40
C MET A 372 -34.65 -7.98 -9.15
N VAL A 373 -34.03 -8.11 -7.97
CA VAL A 373 -34.76 -8.17 -6.70
C VAL A 373 -34.63 -6.84 -5.97
N LEU A 374 -35.77 -6.32 -5.49
CA LEU A 374 -35.86 -5.13 -4.67
C LEU A 374 -36.14 -5.51 -3.22
N SER A 375 -35.39 -4.96 -2.28
CA SER A 375 -35.71 -5.03 -0.86
C SER A 375 -36.16 -3.68 -0.34
N PHE A 376 -37.22 -3.68 0.48
CA PHE A 376 -37.76 -2.45 1.05
C PHE A 376 -37.07 -2.13 2.37
N VAL A 377 -36.18 -1.14 2.35
CA VAL A 377 -35.47 -0.66 3.55
C VAL A 377 -36.42 0.05 4.53
N ARG A 378 -37.50 0.64 4.00
CA ARG A 378 -38.53 1.37 4.76
C ARG A 378 -39.92 0.96 4.33
N ASN A 379 -40.92 1.22 5.17
CA ASN A 379 -42.32 1.00 4.82
C ASN A 379 -42.71 1.93 3.67
N LEU A 380 -43.30 1.37 2.62
CA LEU A 380 -43.90 2.12 1.51
C LEU A 380 -45.40 1.83 1.51
N LYS A 381 -46.21 2.83 1.88
CA LYS A 381 -47.65 2.67 2.14
C LYS A 381 -48.36 2.09 0.91
N GLY A 382 -49.18 1.05 1.12
CA GLY A 382 -49.90 0.35 0.04
C GLY A 382 -49.04 -0.63 -0.77
N VAL A 383 -47.70 -0.50 -0.73
CA VAL A 383 -46.79 -1.32 -1.53
C VAL A 383 -46.15 -2.44 -0.72
N ALA A 384 -45.32 -2.11 0.26
CA ALA A 384 -44.53 -3.10 0.98
C ALA A 384 -44.15 -2.63 2.38
N LYS A 385 -43.90 -3.61 3.27
CA LYS A 385 -43.39 -3.34 4.62
C LYS A 385 -41.86 -3.44 4.61
N ALA A 386 -41.21 -2.75 5.54
CA ALA A 386 -39.76 -2.80 5.66
C ALA A 386 -39.27 -4.24 5.89
N GLY A 387 -38.15 -4.56 5.25
CA GLY A 387 -37.49 -5.85 5.25
C GLY A 387 -38.11 -6.90 4.34
N SER A 388 -39.22 -6.63 3.64
CA SER A 388 -39.69 -7.52 2.57
C SER A 388 -38.87 -7.34 1.30
N MET A 389 -39.01 -8.29 0.37
CA MET A 389 -38.45 -8.19 -0.97
C MET A 389 -39.50 -8.52 -2.03
N ASP A 390 -39.29 -8.05 -3.25
CA ASP A 390 -40.13 -8.32 -4.42
C ASP A 390 -39.27 -8.27 -5.69
N THR A 391 -39.72 -8.90 -6.76
CA THR A 391 -38.95 -9.02 -8.00
C THR A 391 -39.48 -8.04 -9.04
N VAL A 392 -38.57 -7.42 -9.81
CA VAL A 392 -38.91 -6.57 -10.96
C VAL A 392 -39.44 -7.45 -12.09
N GLU A 393 -40.67 -7.22 -12.52
CA GLU A 393 -41.31 -7.93 -13.65
C GLU A 393 -41.12 -7.15 -14.95
N SER A 394 -41.41 -5.85 -14.94
CA SER A 394 -41.19 -4.95 -16.07
C SER A 394 -40.89 -3.53 -15.62
N VAL A 395 -40.32 -2.73 -16.52
CA VAL A 395 -40.06 -1.30 -16.30
C VAL A 395 -40.64 -0.52 -17.48
N GLU A 396 -41.61 0.35 -17.20
CA GLU A 396 -42.35 1.10 -18.22
C GLU A 396 -42.53 2.56 -17.76
N ASN A 397 -42.19 3.52 -18.62
CA ASN A 397 -42.40 4.95 -18.37
C ASN A 397 -41.91 5.45 -16.99
N GLY A 398 -40.75 4.94 -16.54
CA GLY A 398 -40.18 5.29 -15.24
C GLY A 398 -40.83 4.62 -14.02
N ARG A 399 -41.73 3.66 -14.24
CA ARG A 399 -42.39 2.85 -13.21
C ARG A 399 -41.91 1.41 -13.29
N ILE A 400 -41.72 0.80 -12.13
CA ILE A 400 -41.36 -0.61 -11.98
C ILE A 400 -42.63 -1.37 -11.63
N LYS A 401 -42.98 -2.36 -12.44
CA LYS A 401 -43.99 -3.35 -12.09
C LYS A 401 -43.31 -4.48 -11.32
N LEU A 402 -43.82 -4.75 -10.12
CA LEU A 402 -43.35 -5.84 -9.28
C LEU A 402 -44.11 -7.13 -9.57
N ALA A 403 -43.50 -8.28 -9.27
CA ALA A 403 -44.14 -9.58 -9.37
C ALA A 403 -45.40 -9.72 -8.48
N SER A 404 -45.51 -8.92 -7.41
CA SER A 404 -46.76 -8.79 -6.64
C SER A 404 -47.91 -8.07 -7.37
N GLY A 405 -47.69 -7.61 -8.61
CA GLY A 405 -48.62 -6.82 -9.42
C GLY A 405 -48.65 -5.33 -9.04
N LYS A 406 -47.84 -4.91 -8.07
CA LYS A 406 -47.80 -3.52 -7.60
C LYS A 406 -46.87 -2.66 -8.46
N MET A 407 -47.22 -1.39 -8.59
CA MET A 407 -46.44 -0.41 -9.36
C MET A 407 -45.67 0.51 -8.41
N LEU A 408 -44.38 0.71 -8.71
CA LEU A 408 -43.49 1.62 -8.00
C LEU A 408 -43.03 2.73 -8.93
N TRP A 409 -43.22 3.98 -8.53
CA TRP A 409 -42.59 5.09 -9.23
C TRP A 409 -41.18 5.32 -8.69
N VAL A 410 -40.15 5.11 -9.51
CA VAL A 410 -38.74 5.16 -9.08
C VAL A 410 -38.38 6.50 -8.45
N LYS A 411 -38.90 7.61 -9.00
CA LYS A 411 -38.66 8.97 -8.48
C LYS A 411 -39.06 9.16 -7.01
N GLU A 412 -40.05 8.42 -6.53
CA GLU A 412 -40.51 8.49 -5.14
C GLU A 412 -39.97 7.32 -4.30
N ALA A 413 -39.79 6.15 -4.92
CA ALA A 413 -39.46 4.91 -4.22
C ALA A 413 -37.97 4.72 -3.94
N TRP A 414 -37.06 5.39 -4.65
CA TRP A 414 -35.60 5.14 -4.56
C TRP A 414 -35.01 5.25 -3.14
N GLN A 415 -35.60 6.04 -2.25
CA GLN A 415 -35.17 6.18 -0.84
C GLN A 415 -35.64 5.04 0.08
N PHE A 416 -36.60 4.25 -0.40
CA PHE A 416 -37.29 3.21 0.35
C PHE A 416 -36.84 1.81 -0.04
N VAL A 417 -36.13 1.68 -1.16
CA VAL A 417 -35.72 0.40 -1.75
C VAL A 417 -34.20 0.29 -1.85
N ASP A 418 -33.74 -0.95 -1.87
CA ASP A 418 -32.38 -1.35 -2.23
C ASP A 418 -32.49 -2.45 -3.31
N VAL A 419 -31.46 -2.60 -4.13
CA VAL A 419 -31.43 -3.56 -5.24
C VAL A 419 -30.37 -4.62 -5.03
N GLY A 420 -30.67 -5.83 -5.49
CA GLY A 420 -29.80 -6.96 -5.27
C GLY A 420 -30.34 -8.24 -5.85
N GLU A 421 -29.94 -9.33 -5.20
CA GLU A 421 -30.33 -10.69 -5.56
C GLU A 421 -31.04 -11.39 -4.40
N ALA A 422 -31.91 -12.33 -4.75
CA ALA A 422 -32.44 -13.29 -3.81
C ALA A 422 -31.47 -14.47 -3.71
N ARG A 423 -31.05 -14.81 -2.49
CA ARG A 423 -30.20 -15.96 -2.22
C ARG A 423 -30.86 -16.89 -1.21
N ASN A 424 -30.73 -18.19 -1.42
CA ASN A 424 -31.22 -19.18 -0.48
C ASN A 424 -30.12 -19.48 0.56
N ILE A 425 -30.48 -19.39 1.83
CA ILE A 425 -29.62 -19.79 2.94
C ILE A 425 -30.30 -20.89 3.75
N GLU A 426 -29.49 -21.81 4.28
CA GLU A 426 -29.98 -22.90 5.12
C GLU A 426 -29.96 -22.44 6.59
N LEU A 427 -31.10 -22.36 7.26
CA LEU A 427 -31.17 -22.04 8.68
C LEU A 427 -31.47 -23.27 9.52
N ARG A 428 -30.78 -23.39 10.66
CA ARG A 428 -30.99 -24.41 11.69
C ARG A 428 -31.30 -23.72 13.01
N SER A 429 -32.04 -24.40 13.90
CA SER A 429 -32.17 -23.93 15.29
C SER A 429 -30.76 -23.71 15.88
N GLY A 430 -30.54 -22.57 16.52
CA GLY A 430 -29.23 -22.17 17.05
C GLY A 430 -28.39 -21.31 16.11
N ASP A 431 -28.73 -21.19 14.81
CA ASP A 431 -28.00 -20.30 13.90
C ASP A 431 -28.11 -18.84 14.35
N LEU A 432 -27.01 -18.10 14.20
CA LEU A 432 -26.96 -16.68 14.45
C LEU A 432 -27.28 -15.92 13.16
N ILE A 433 -28.22 -14.98 13.21
CA ILE A 433 -28.59 -14.09 12.13
C ILE A 433 -28.43 -12.62 12.52
N GLN A 434 -28.22 -11.77 11.52
CA GLN A 434 -28.16 -10.32 11.68
C GLN A 434 -29.19 -9.64 10.77
N PHE A 435 -30.05 -8.80 11.36
CA PHE A 435 -31.04 -8.02 10.63
C PHE A 435 -30.40 -6.88 9.83
N ARG A 436 -30.94 -6.59 8.64
CA ARG A 436 -30.46 -5.54 7.72
C ARG A 436 -31.46 -4.42 7.45
N ALA A 437 -32.71 -4.55 7.90
CA ALA A 437 -33.74 -3.52 7.80
C ALA A 437 -34.42 -3.28 9.15
N ASN A 438 -34.97 -2.08 9.34
CA ASN A 438 -35.65 -1.71 10.57
C ASN A 438 -37.13 -2.11 10.51
N ARG A 439 -37.61 -2.80 11.54
CA ARG A 439 -39.04 -3.04 11.78
C ARG A 439 -39.42 -2.58 13.19
N LYS A 440 -39.82 -1.30 13.27
CA LYS A 440 -40.13 -0.61 14.52
C LYS A 440 -41.30 -1.24 15.28
N ASP A 441 -42.29 -1.77 14.57
CA ASP A 441 -43.44 -2.50 15.13
C ASP A 441 -43.01 -3.68 16.00
N LEU A 442 -41.89 -4.32 15.63
CA LEU A 442 -41.34 -5.48 16.34
C LEU A 442 -40.08 -5.13 17.14
N LYS A 443 -39.73 -3.84 17.19
CA LYS A 443 -38.49 -3.32 17.77
C LYS A 443 -37.25 -4.07 17.23
N ILE A 444 -37.29 -4.45 15.95
CA ILE A 444 -36.16 -5.02 15.21
C ILE A 444 -35.42 -3.87 14.53
N TYR A 445 -34.11 -3.81 14.71
CA TYR A 445 -33.26 -2.77 14.13
C TYR A 445 -32.17 -3.39 13.26
N ASN A 446 -31.72 -2.63 12.26
CA ASN A 446 -30.60 -2.99 11.41
C ASN A 446 -29.33 -3.14 12.27
N GLY A 447 -28.64 -4.26 12.13
CA GLY A 447 -27.46 -4.63 12.89
C GLY A 447 -27.75 -5.50 14.12
N THR A 448 -29.01 -5.60 14.58
CA THR A 448 -29.41 -6.47 15.70
C THR A 448 -29.11 -7.93 15.38
N LEU A 449 -28.46 -8.62 16.32
CA LEU A 449 -28.21 -10.06 16.25
C LEU A 449 -29.40 -10.82 16.84
N ALA A 450 -29.71 -11.96 16.25
CA ALA A 450 -30.74 -12.86 16.77
C ALA A 450 -30.32 -14.32 16.57
N ARG A 451 -30.71 -15.18 17.49
CA ARG A 451 -30.52 -16.63 17.37
C ARG A 451 -31.81 -17.26 16.84
N VAL A 452 -31.72 -18.16 15.88
CA VAL A 452 -32.87 -18.94 15.41
C VAL A 452 -33.36 -19.82 16.56
N SER A 453 -34.60 -19.61 16.98
CA SER A 453 -35.16 -20.30 18.14
C SER A 453 -35.47 -21.76 17.81
N LYS A 454 -35.61 -22.59 18.86
CA LYS A 454 -36.15 -23.95 18.72
C LYS A 454 -37.62 -23.95 18.31
N LYS A 455 -38.34 -22.87 18.63
CA LYS A 455 -39.74 -22.68 18.22
C LYS A 455 -39.78 -22.26 16.74
N ALA A 456 -40.45 -23.05 15.91
CA ALA A 456 -40.56 -22.80 14.48
C ALA A 456 -41.13 -21.40 14.18
N GLY A 457 -40.46 -20.65 13.31
CA GLY A 457 -40.85 -19.29 12.93
C GLY A 457 -40.47 -18.18 13.93
N TYR A 458 -39.78 -18.51 15.02
CA TYR A 458 -39.35 -17.52 16.04
C TYR A 458 -37.83 -17.34 16.05
N VAL A 459 -37.41 -16.12 16.40
CA VAL A 459 -36.01 -15.76 16.61
C VAL A 459 -35.84 -15.07 17.96
N ASP A 460 -34.76 -15.40 18.64
CA ASP A 460 -34.40 -14.87 19.95
C ASP A 460 -33.46 -13.68 19.75
N LEU A 461 -33.97 -12.46 19.94
CA LEU A 461 -33.18 -11.23 19.82
C LEU A 461 -32.13 -11.19 20.92
N LEU A 462 -30.88 -10.91 20.55
CA LEU A 462 -29.75 -10.87 21.47
C LEU A 462 -29.38 -9.43 21.83
N ASP A 463 -28.91 -9.22 23.06
CA ASP A 463 -28.22 -8.00 23.45
C ASP A 463 -26.76 -7.99 22.97
N GLY A 464 -26.04 -6.90 23.27
CA GLY A 464 -24.63 -6.76 22.93
C GLY A 464 -23.70 -7.79 23.60
N SER A 465 -24.17 -8.48 24.64
CA SER A 465 -23.45 -9.58 25.31
C SER A 465 -23.82 -10.97 24.78
N GLY A 466 -24.74 -11.06 23.82
CA GLY A 466 -25.21 -12.32 23.27
C GLY A 466 -26.27 -13.03 24.13
N LYS A 467 -26.81 -12.37 25.17
CA LYS A 467 -27.92 -12.89 25.96
C LYS A 467 -29.25 -12.62 25.27
N ILE A 468 -30.20 -13.53 25.47
CA ILE A 468 -31.54 -13.40 24.90
C ILE A 468 -32.28 -12.28 25.64
N LEU A 469 -32.65 -11.24 24.91
CA LEU A 469 -33.50 -10.15 25.41
C LEU A 469 -34.97 -10.56 25.36
N ARG A 470 -35.41 -11.09 24.22
CA ARG A 470 -36.78 -11.54 23.98
C ARG A 470 -36.86 -12.36 22.70
N SER A 471 -37.88 -13.21 22.61
CA SER A 471 -38.24 -13.92 21.39
C SER A 471 -39.27 -13.13 20.58
N VAL A 472 -39.12 -13.08 19.26
CA VAL A 472 -40.08 -12.46 18.34
C VAL A 472 -40.40 -13.41 17.20
N GLU A 473 -41.64 -13.37 16.72
CA GLU A 473 -42.03 -14.10 15.51
C GLU A 473 -41.42 -13.40 14.29
N LEU A 474 -40.72 -14.16 13.45
CA LEU A 474 -40.14 -13.62 12.23
C LEU A 474 -41.26 -13.35 11.22
N PRO A 475 -41.45 -12.11 10.74
CA PRO A 475 -42.58 -11.81 9.88
C PRO A 475 -42.52 -12.58 8.57
N LYS A 476 -43.67 -13.11 8.14
CA LYS A 476 -43.78 -13.73 6.81
C LYS A 476 -43.32 -12.76 5.72
N GLY A 477 -42.42 -13.24 4.85
CA GLY A 477 -41.84 -12.47 3.76
C GLY A 477 -40.73 -11.48 4.16
N TYR A 478 -40.30 -11.47 5.43
CA TYR A 478 -39.13 -10.70 5.84
C TYR A 478 -37.85 -11.39 5.35
N ALA A 479 -37.12 -10.75 4.43
CA ALA A 479 -35.93 -11.28 3.77
C ALA A 479 -34.67 -10.46 4.04
N ALA A 480 -34.78 -9.30 4.70
CA ALA A 480 -33.64 -8.42 4.98
C ALA A 480 -32.87 -8.84 6.24
N PHE A 481 -32.27 -10.03 6.20
CA PHE A 481 -31.33 -10.54 7.20
C PHE A 481 -30.34 -11.50 6.55
N ASP A 482 -29.30 -11.87 7.28
CA ASP A 482 -28.26 -12.80 6.83
C ASP A 482 -27.63 -13.51 8.03
N TYR A 483 -26.67 -14.41 7.82
CA TYR A 483 -25.90 -14.96 8.93
C TYR A 483 -25.19 -13.84 9.73
N GLY A 484 -25.15 -14.02 11.05
CA GLY A 484 -24.58 -13.09 12.00
C GLY A 484 -23.30 -13.58 12.66
N TRP A 485 -22.81 -14.77 12.30
CA TRP A 485 -21.61 -15.40 12.87
C TRP A 485 -20.34 -14.60 12.64
N VAL A 486 -20.12 -14.17 11.39
CA VAL A 486 -18.97 -13.35 10.98
C VAL A 486 -19.49 -11.98 10.56
N THR A 487 -18.78 -10.93 10.94
CA THR A 487 -19.14 -9.56 10.56
C THR A 487 -18.00 -8.85 9.85
N THR A 488 -18.34 -7.83 9.06
CA THR A 488 -17.34 -6.99 8.42
C THR A 488 -16.73 -6.02 9.43
N SER A 489 -15.47 -5.61 9.22
CA SER A 489 -14.78 -4.61 10.07
C SER A 489 -15.60 -3.32 10.29
N HIS A 490 -16.23 -2.79 9.24
CA HIS A 490 -17.13 -1.63 9.33
C HIS A 490 -18.32 -1.85 10.28
N LYS A 491 -18.85 -3.07 10.37
CA LYS A 491 -20.01 -3.42 11.20
C LYS A 491 -19.61 -3.81 12.63
N SER A 492 -18.36 -4.21 12.84
CA SER A 492 -17.82 -4.46 14.19
C SER A 492 -17.38 -3.18 14.90
N GLN A 493 -17.27 -2.04 14.21
CA GLN A 493 -16.90 -0.78 14.85
C GLN A 493 -17.85 -0.43 16.01
N GLY A 494 -17.27 0.03 17.12
CA GLY A 494 -17.95 0.24 18.40
C GLY A 494 -18.19 -1.03 19.23
N ARG A 495 -18.13 -2.25 18.65
CA ARG A 495 -18.27 -3.50 19.41
C ARG A 495 -16.99 -3.85 20.16
N THR A 496 -17.13 -4.65 21.22
CA THR A 496 -16.03 -5.20 22.03
C THR A 496 -16.37 -6.65 22.39
N ALA A 497 -15.37 -7.53 22.38
CA ALA A 497 -15.48 -8.93 22.82
C ALA A 497 -14.27 -9.30 23.70
N GLN A 498 -14.30 -10.46 24.39
CA GLN A 498 -13.13 -10.91 25.13
C GLN A 498 -11.98 -11.24 24.17
N ASN A 499 -12.26 -11.99 23.12
CA ASN A 499 -11.31 -12.41 22.10
C ASN A 499 -11.78 -11.95 20.72
N VAL A 500 -10.82 -11.69 19.83
CA VAL A 500 -11.12 -11.37 18.43
C VAL A 500 -10.37 -12.31 17.51
N ILE A 501 -11.10 -12.81 16.52
CA ILE A 501 -10.56 -13.63 15.43
C ILE A 501 -10.81 -12.87 14.14
N ALA A 502 -9.73 -12.50 13.46
CA ALA A 502 -9.78 -11.87 12.16
C ALA A 502 -9.30 -12.88 11.11
N ALA A 503 -9.97 -12.96 9.97
CA ALA A 503 -9.51 -13.77 8.85
C ALA A 503 -9.59 -12.96 7.55
N ALA A 504 -8.47 -12.85 6.85
CA ALA A 504 -8.37 -12.02 5.65
C ALA A 504 -7.26 -12.45 4.71
N GLU A 505 -7.54 -12.45 3.41
CA GLU A 505 -6.52 -12.53 2.37
C GLU A 505 -5.83 -11.17 2.17
N LYS A 506 -6.62 -10.09 2.24
CA LYS A 506 -6.18 -8.71 2.05
C LYS A 506 -6.92 -7.80 3.01
N MET A 507 -6.21 -6.82 3.57
CA MET A 507 -6.79 -5.85 4.49
C MET A 507 -6.11 -4.50 4.31
N ASP A 508 -6.88 -3.41 4.37
CA ASP A 508 -6.34 -2.05 4.45
C ASP A 508 -5.99 -1.68 5.91
N ALA A 509 -5.29 -0.57 6.10
CA ALA A 509 -4.81 -0.14 7.41
C ALA A 509 -5.91 0.16 8.43
N LYS A 510 -7.02 0.77 8.00
CA LYS A 510 -8.18 1.04 8.88
C LYS A 510 -8.89 -0.25 9.27
N ALA A 511 -9.11 -1.16 8.33
CA ALA A 511 -9.72 -2.46 8.57
C ALA A 511 -8.85 -3.31 9.52
N PHE A 512 -7.52 -3.24 9.39
CA PHE A 512 -6.58 -3.88 10.29
C PHE A 512 -6.72 -3.33 11.70
N TYR A 513 -6.62 -2.01 11.88
CA TYR A 513 -6.76 -1.40 13.19
C TYR A 513 -8.14 -1.67 13.82
N VAL A 514 -9.22 -1.51 13.07
CA VAL A 514 -10.58 -1.69 13.55
C VAL A 514 -10.82 -3.13 13.93
N SER A 515 -10.44 -4.10 13.10
CA SER A 515 -10.68 -5.52 13.38
C SER A 515 -9.91 -5.96 14.62
N LEU A 516 -8.61 -5.64 14.69
CA LEU A 516 -7.75 -6.12 15.76
C LEU A 516 -8.00 -5.41 17.10
N SER A 517 -8.56 -4.20 17.11
CA SER A 517 -8.84 -3.47 18.37
C SER A 517 -10.09 -3.94 19.13
N ARG A 518 -10.83 -4.93 18.61
CA ARG A 518 -12.11 -5.37 19.21
C ARG A 518 -11.96 -6.31 20.41
N GLY A 519 -10.85 -7.04 20.52
CA GLY A 519 -10.59 -7.98 21.62
C GLY A 519 -10.03 -7.30 22.88
N ARG A 520 -10.30 -7.89 24.06
CA ARG A 520 -9.75 -7.47 25.36
C ARG A 520 -8.56 -8.33 25.80
N GLN A 521 -8.65 -9.63 25.58
CA GLN A 521 -7.69 -10.62 26.09
C GLN A 521 -6.79 -11.12 24.98
N GLN A 522 -7.37 -11.77 23.97
CA GLN A 522 -6.61 -12.39 22.88
C GLN A 522 -7.00 -11.86 21.51
N LEU A 523 -6.02 -11.96 20.60
CA LEU A 523 -6.13 -11.66 19.18
C LEU A 523 -5.60 -12.86 18.41
N SER A 524 -6.31 -13.26 17.36
CA SER A 524 -5.82 -14.19 16.35
C SER A 524 -6.18 -13.70 14.96
N LEU A 525 -5.18 -13.45 14.12
CA LEU A 525 -5.33 -13.01 12.73
C LEU A 525 -4.87 -14.14 11.80
N HIS A 526 -5.78 -14.70 11.02
CA HIS A 526 -5.50 -15.77 10.07
C HIS A 526 -5.43 -15.22 8.65
N CYS A 527 -4.40 -15.62 7.91
CA CYS A 527 -4.19 -15.21 6.52
C CYS A 527 -3.52 -16.33 5.70
N PRO A 528 -3.67 -16.33 4.36
CA PRO A 528 -3.00 -17.29 3.50
C PRO A 528 -1.51 -16.99 3.27
N ASP A 529 -1.12 -15.72 3.31
CA ASP A 529 0.24 -15.23 3.05
C ASP A 529 0.46 -13.92 3.82
N LYS A 530 1.38 -13.93 4.78
CA LYS A 530 1.74 -12.78 5.62
C LYS A 530 2.41 -11.67 4.82
N ALA A 531 3.25 -12.01 3.85
CA ALA A 531 3.98 -11.03 3.05
C ALA A 531 3.02 -10.25 2.14
N LEU A 532 2.09 -10.95 1.50
CA LEU A 532 1.04 -10.33 0.68
C LEU A 532 0.12 -9.46 1.54
N LEU A 533 -0.29 -9.95 2.72
CA LEU A 533 -1.11 -9.19 3.65
C LEU A 533 -0.39 -7.92 4.13
N LYS A 534 0.89 -8.01 4.50
CA LYS A 534 1.73 -6.87 4.90
C LYS A 534 1.86 -5.86 3.75
N GLN A 535 2.14 -6.32 2.52
CA GLN A 535 2.25 -5.43 1.37
C GLN A 535 0.93 -4.69 1.09
N HIS A 536 -0.20 -5.38 1.15
CA HIS A 536 -1.50 -4.77 0.93
C HIS A 536 -1.84 -3.76 2.02
N LEU A 537 -1.57 -4.11 3.29
CA LEU A 537 -1.74 -3.25 4.45
C LEU A 537 -0.98 -1.92 4.31
N LEU A 538 0.28 -1.98 3.86
CA LEU A 538 1.15 -0.81 3.74
C LEU A 538 0.89 0.05 2.49
N SER A 539 0.34 -0.55 1.43
CA SER A 539 -0.01 0.15 0.19
C SER A 539 -1.39 0.81 0.23
N HIS A 540 -2.28 0.37 1.12
CA HIS A 540 -3.66 0.86 1.19
C HIS A 540 -3.99 1.36 2.61
N SER A 541 -3.91 2.69 2.80
CA SER A 541 -4.26 3.29 4.10
C SER A 541 -5.75 3.19 4.41
N GLY A 542 -6.60 3.05 3.39
CA GLY A 542 -8.06 3.12 3.51
C GLY A 542 -8.59 4.56 3.66
N ASP A 543 -7.71 5.57 3.58
CA ASP A 543 -8.12 6.98 3.57
C ASP A 543 -8.81 7.33 2.26
N ARG A 544 -9.78 8.24 2.36
CA ARG A 544 -10.39 8.84 1.17
C ARG A 544 -9.59 10.06 0.78
N VAL A 545 -9.17 10.09 -0.48
CA VAL A 545 -8.47 11.23 -1.06
C VAL A 545 -9.45 12.41 -1.15
N GLY A 546 -9.16 13.44 -0.36
CA GLY A 546 -9.81 14.74 -0.42
C GLY A 546 -8.97 15.73 -1.22
N ILE A 547 -9.54 16.90 -1.51
CA ILE A 547 -8.88 17.91 -2.33
C ILE A 547 -7.63 18.45 -1.63
N HIS A 548 -7.72 18.61 -0.30
CA HIS A 548 -6.61 19.08 0.52
C HIS A 548 -5.44 18.08 0.63
N ASP A 549 -5.69 16.78 0.43
CA ASP A 549 -4.62 15.77 0.36
C ASP A 549 -3.81 15.95 -0.91
N LEU A 550 -4.49 16.10 -2.07
CA LEU A 550 -3.83 16.33 -3.34
C LEU A 550 -2.97 17.60 -3.33
N ILE A 551 -3.42 18.66 -2.64
CA ILE A 551 -2.62 19.89 -2.45
C ILE A 551 -1.41 19.62 -1.57
N ARG A 552 -1.57 18.91 -0.45
CA ARG A 552 -0.49 18.58 0.48
C ARG A 552 0.59 17.75 -0.21
N ASP A 553 0.16 16.77 -1.00
CA ASP A 553 1.02 15.80 -1.67
C ASP A 553 1.58 16.35 -3.00
N ARG A 554 1.23 17.61 -3.34
CA ARG A 554 1.66 18.37 -4.53
C ARG A 554 1.24 17.72 -5.84
N GLU A 555 0.18 16.91 -5.80
CA GLU A 555 -0.44 16.34 -6.99
C GLU A 555 -1.25 17.42 -7.73
N ILE A 556 -1.84 18.38 -7.03
CA ILE A 556 -2.51 19.54 -7.63
C ILE A 556 -1.92 20.86 -7.10
N PRO A 557 -1.97 21.95 -7.87
CA PRO A 557 -1.34 23.19 -7.45
C PRO A 557 -2.13 23.86 -6.30
N PRO A 558 -1.48 24.59 -5.36
CA PRO A 558 -2.13 25.15 -4.17
C PRO A 558 -3.22 26.21 -4.44
N ASN A 559 -3.28 26.73 -5.67
CA ASN A 559 -4.28 27.67 -6.17
C ASN A 559 -5.41 26.99 -6.98
N ALA A 560 -5.41 25.67 -7.11
CA ALA A 560 -6.50 24.91 -7.73
C ALA A 560 -7.83 25.06 -6.97
N VAL A 561 -7.73 25.27 -5.65
CA VAL A 561 -8.85 25.65 -4.78
C VAL A 561 -8.68 27.14 -4.46
N LEU A 562 -9.77 27.92 -4.53
CA LEU A 562 -9.78 29.31 -4.06
C LEU A 562 -9.06 29.39 -2.70
N PRO A 563 -8.13 30.34 -2.51
CA PRO A 563 -7.11 30.21 -1.48
C PRO A 563 -7.74 30.32 -0.08
N LEU A 564 -7.49 29.31 0.77
CA LEU A 564 -7.48 29.47 2.23
C LEU A 564 -6.80 30.80 2.57
N ARG A 565 -7.38 31.59 3.50
CA ARG A 565 -6.81 32.87 3.96
C ARG A 565 -5.30 32.74 4.19
N ASN A 566 -4.53 33.75 3.77
CA ASN A 566 -3.07 33.77 3.87
C ASN A 566 -2.55 33.50 5.30
N GLU A 567 -3.35 33.80 6.32
CA GLU A 567 -3.08 33.51 7.73
C GLU A 567 -3.09 32.00 8.03
N VAL A 568 -4.07 31.27 7.51
CA VAL A 568 -4.18 29.80 7.63
C VAL A 568 -3.10 29.11 6.81
N ARG A 569 -2.76 29.62 5.62
CA ARG A 569 -1.60 29.14 4.84
C ARG A 569 -0.29 29.29 5.62
N LYS A 570 -0.08 30.43 6.29
CA LYS A 570 1.10 30.68 7.13
C LYS A 570 1.12 29.82 8.39
N GLN A 571 -0.03 29.61 9.05
CA GLN A 571 -0.14 28.77 10.25
C GLN A 571 -0.02 27.27 9.93
N LYS A 572 -0.55 26.83 8.79
CA LYS A 572 -0.42 25.44 8.31
C LYS A 572 0.99 25.14 7.82
N ALA A 573 1.70 26.10 7.22
CA ALA A 573 3.14 26.00 6.95
C ALA A 573 4.00 25.96 8.24
N MET A 574 3.44 26.35 9.39
CA MET A 574 4.07 26.22 10.71
C MET A 574 3.70 24.92 11.45
N ILE A 575 2.63 24.22 11.03
CA ILE A 575 2.08 23.02 11.70
C ILE A 575 2.29 21.73 10.88
N LEU A 576 2.39 21.85 9.55
CA LEU A 576 2.95 20.79 8.70
C LEU A 576 4.43 20.62 9.08
N PRO A 577 4.93 19.38 9.17
CA PRO A 577 6.38 19.19 9.20
C PRO A 577 6.95 19.91 8.00
N ASP A 578 7.88 20.83 8.25
CA ASP A 578 8.66 21.41 7.16
C ASP A 578 9.46 20.26 6.56
N PHE A 579 8.98 19.72 5.43
CA PHE A 579 9.76 18.76 4.64
C PHE A 579 10.95 19.46 3.96
N SER A 580 11.18 20.77 4.21
CA SER A 580 12.54 21.31 4.23
C SER A 580 13.28 20.82 5.50
N TYR A 581 13.93 19.66 5.36
CA TYR A 581 15.21 19.22 5.94
C TYR A 581 15.72 19.71 7.33
N LYS A 582 14.90 20.25 8.25
CA LYS A 582 15.34 20.85 9.53
C LYS A 582 14.83 20.17 10.81
N GLU A 583 13.81 19.32 10.76
CA GLU A 583 13.15 18.81 11.99
C GLU A 583 13.69 17.50 12.61
N ILE A 584 14.69 16.84 12.01
CA ILE A 584 15.37 15.69 12.67
C ILE A 584 16.27 16.17 13.81
N SER A 585 16.80 17.40 13.72
CA SER A 585 17.71 17.96 14.73
C SER A 585 17.02 18.38 16.03
N SER A 586 15.73 18.77 15.96
CA SER A 586 14.93 19.20 17.10
C SER A 586 14.40 18.01 17.93
N ARG A 587 14.15 16.85 17.29
CA ARG A 587 13.81 15.59 17.98
C ARG A 587 14.97 15.06 18.81
N ILE A 588 16.19 15.07 18.29
CA ILE A 588 17.40 14.64 19.02
C ILE A 588 17.67 15.55 20.24
N ARG A 589 17.38 16.86 20.13
CA ARG A 589 17.49 17.81 21.24
C ARG A 589 16.51 17.53 22.39
N ARG A 590 15.25 17.19 22.10
CA ARG A 590 14.26 16.88 23.15
C ARG A 590 14.57 15.58 23.88
N THR A 591 15.08 14.57 23.17
CA THR A 591 15.55 13.32 23.79
C THR A 591 16.75 13.56 24.70
N ALA A 592 17.67 14.45 24.31
CA ALA A 592 18.79 14.86 25.16
C ALA A 592 18.35 15.66 26.41
N GLU A 593 17.27 16.45 26.31
CA GLU A 593 16.69 17.20 27.44
C GLU A 593 15.93 16.32 28.44
N GLN A 594 15.28 15.24 27.97
CA GLN A 594 14.64 14.24 28.84
C GLN A 594 15.67 13.41 29.63
N VAL A 595 16.77 13.03 28.98
CA VAL A 595 17.92 12.39 29.66
C VAL A 595 18.52 13.35 30.70
N LYS A 596 18.56 14.66 30.41
CA LYS A 596 19.04 15.69 31.34
C LYS A 596 18.18 15.82 32.60
N ARG A 597 16.86 15.59 32.52
CA ARG A 597 15.96 15.63 33.68
C ARG A 597 16.11 14.40 34.59
N LEU A 598 16.36 13.23 34.01
CA LEU A 598 16.62 12.00 34.78
C LEU A 598 17.94 12.04 35.57
N VAL A 599 18.90 12.87 35.15
CA VAL A 599 20.21 13.05 35.80
C VAL A 599 20.16 14.09 36.94
N MET A 600 19.05 14.81 37.11
CA MET A 600 18.92 15.90 38.10
C MET A 600 18.20 15.49 39.40
N ASP A 601 17.76 14.23 39.52
CA ASP A 601 17.14 13.74 40.75
C ASP A 601 18.22 13.43 41.80
N SER A 602 18.32 14.29 42.82
CA SER A 602 19.37 14.25 43.85
C SER A 602 19.42 12.93 44.62
N ASN A 603 18.30 12.20 44.68
CA ASN A 603 18.21 10.90 45.35
C ASN A 603 18.85 9.76 44.52
N ILE A 604 18.74 9.83 43.19
CA ILE A 604 19.35 8.86 42.27
C ILE A 604 20.86 9.10 42.20
N VAL A 605 21.29 10.37 42.19
CA VAL A 605 22.72 10.76 42.20
C VAL A 605 23.43 10.29 43.48
N ARG A 606 22.73 10.30 44.63
CA ARG A 606 23.28 9.80 45.90
C ARG A 606 23.44 8.27 45.92
N LYS A 607 22.50 7.52 45.34
CA LYS A 607 22.62 6.05 45.14
C LYS A 607 23.74 5.71 44.16
N MET A 608 23.87 6.46 43.07
CA MET A 608 24.96 6.26 42.10
C MET A 608 26.34 6.56 42.68
N ARG A 609 26.49 7.54 43.60
CA ARG A 609 27.76 7.78 44.32
C ARG A 609 28.16 6.60 45.20
N SER A 610 27.23 6.02 45.96
CA SER A 610 27.51 4.84 46.79
C SER A 610 27.92 3.62 45.95
N TYR A 611 27.36 3.49 44.74
CA TYR A 611 27.71 2.43 43.79
C TYR A 611 29.10 2.67 43.16
N ARG A 612 29.43 3.92 42.84
CA ARG A 612 30.74 4.33 42.30
C ARG A 612 31.88 4.16 43.29
N SER A 613 31.63 4.42 44.58
CA SER A 613 32.61 4.19 45.66
C SER A 613 32.96 2.71 45.83
N ARG A 614 32.07 1.79 45.45
CA ARG A 614 32.34 0.34 45.46
C ARG A 614 33.21 -0.09 44.27
N ILE A 615 32.98 0.47 43.09
CA ILE A 615 33.75 0.14 41.88
C ILE A 615 35.16 0.77 41.91
N ASN A 616 35.30 1.97 42.48
CA ASN A 616 36.60 2.64 42.60
C ASN A 616 37.53 2.02 43.66
N ALA A 617 37.06 1.08 44.48
CA ALA A 617 37.90 0.35 45.43
C ALA A 617 38.67 -0.83 44.78
N GLU A 618 38.34 -1.21 43.54
CA GLU A 618 38.90 -2.41 42.89
C GLU A 618 39.99 -2.13 41.84
N ILE A 619 40.31 -0.90 41.42
CA ILE A 619 41.34 -0.68 40.38
C ILE A 619 42.21 0.56 40.66
N SER A 620 43.52 0.32 40.77
CA SER A 620 44.62 1.26 41.11
C SER A 620 45.09 2.14 39.92
N PRO A 621 45.79 3.29 40.14
CA PRO A 621 45.81 4.44 39.21
C PRO A 621 47.16 4.78 38.53
N LYS A 622 47.12 5.61 37.47
CA LYS A 622 48.10 6.63 36.96
C LYS A 622 47.65 7.11 35.56
N ASP A 623 47.60 8.37 35.12
CA ASP A 623 47.87 9.70 35.66
C ASP A 623 47.00 10.76 34.92
N GLU A 624 46.55 11.75 35.72
CA GLU A 624 46.19 13.17 35.54
C GLU A 624 45.87 13.77 34.13
N GLY A 625 44.85 14.62 33.90
CA GLY A 625 43.91 15.30 34.79
C GLY A 625 43.65 16.76 34.36
N LYS A 626 42.59 17.03 33.59
CA LYS A 626 41.77 18.26 33.73
C LYS A 626 40.29 17.91 33.51
N SER A 627 39.52 17.99 34.59
CA SER A 627 38.16 17.46 34.67
C SER A 627 37.10 18.39 34.07
N LEU A 628 36.05 17.76 33.54
CA LEU A 628 34.91 18.34 32.82
C LEU A 628 34.03 19.31 33.63
N LEU A 629 34.21 19.44 34.95
CA LEU A 629 33.34 20.29 35.77
C LEU A 629 33.70 21.78 35.71
N GLY A 630 34.95 22.14 35.35
CA GLY A 630 35.37 23.55 35.26
C GLY A 630 34.74 24.32 34.09
N ARG A 631 34.28 23.63 33.05
CA ARG A 631 33.62 24.26 31.89
C ARG A 631 32.14 24.51 32.11
N PHE A 632 31.50 23.84 33.07
CA PHE A 632 30.04 23.82 33.18
C PHE A 632 29.45 24.98 33.99
N ILE A 633 30.25 25.68 34.81
CA ILE A 633 29.72 26.72 35.72
C ILE A 633 29.73 28.13 35.09
N GLY A 634 30.43 28.35 33.97
CA GLY A 634 30.51 29.69 33.33
C GLY A 634 29.34 30.09 32.42
N LEU A 635 28.40 29.18 32.12
CA LEU A 635 27.42 29.37 31.04
C LEU A 635 26.04 29.91 31.49
N PHE A 636 25.87 30.26 32.77
CA PHE A 636 24.59 30.79 33.28
C PHE A 636 24.75 32.15 33.95
N ARG A 637 25.00 33.18 33.13
CA ARG A 637 24.55 34.55 33.41
C ARG A 637 24.18 35.24 32.09
N ARG A 638 22.89 35.48 31.90
CA ARG A 638 22.37 36.48 30.96
C ARG A 638 22.42 37.86 31.61
N PRO A 639 22.65 38.92 30.83
CA PRO A 639 21.92 40.17 31.04
C PRO A 639 21.08 40.54 29.81
N ALA A 640 20.14 41.45 30.08
CA ALA A 640 18.95 41.80 29.32
C ALA A 640 19.18 42.78 28.15
N GLU A 641 18.18 42.85 27.26
CA GLU A 641 17.95 43.92 26.28
C GLU A 641 16.81 44.85 26.77
N PRO A 642 16.60 46.07 26.21
CA PRO A 642 17.53 46.97 25.51
C PRO A 642 17.33 48.47 25.89
N GLU A 643 18.19 49.38 25.42
CA GLU A 643 17.75 50.75 25.07
C GLU A 643 18.33 51.20 23.72
N LYS A 644 17.46 51.80 22.90
CA LYS A 644 17.69 52.27 21.54
C LYS A 644 18.57 53.54 21.53
N LYS A 645 19.49 53.63 20.56
CA LYS A 645 19.83 54.92 19.92
C LYS A 645 19.96 54.76 18.41
N VAL A 646 19.28 55.67 17.72
CA VAL A 646 19.33 55.93 16.28
C VAL A 646 20.67 56.60 15.96
N VAL A 647 21.43 56.12 14.98
CA VAL A 647 22.44 56.92 14.27
C VAL A 647 22.44 56.55 12.79
N GLN A 648 22.45 57.61 11.98
CA GLN A 648 22.37 57.64 10.52
C GLN A 648 23.60 57.01 9.85
N SER A 649 23.39 56.59 8.59
CA SER A 649 24.39 56.12 7.64
C SER A 649 25.43 57.18 7.29
N GLU A 650 26.71 56.83 7.31
CA GLU A 650 27.81 57.58 6.69
C GLU A 650 28.70 56.67 5.81
N PRO A 651 29.40 57.26 4.82
CA PRO A 651 29.81 56.60 3.57
C PRO A 651 31.12 55.81 3.65
N ILE A 652 31.31 54.89 2.68
CA ILE A 652 32.49 54.05 2.49
C ILE A 652 33.70 54.93 2.12
N VAL A 653 34.74 54.91 2.96
CA VAL A 653 36.05 55.53 2.70
C VAL A 653 37.05 54.45 2.25
N TYR A 654 37.72 54.65 1.11
CA TYR A 654 38.86 53.85 0.69
C TYR A 654 40.08 54.18 1.58
N ALA A 655 40.57 53.20 2.33
CA ALA A 655 41.76 53.35 3.18
C ALA A 655 43.06 53.15 2.38
N GLU A 656 44.12 53.83 2.82
CA GLU A 656 45.46 53.89 2.25
C GLU A 656 46.08 52.51 1.94
N HIS A 657 46.65 52.36 0.73
CA HIS A 657 47.22 51.11 0.20
C HIS A 657 48.22 50.41 1.15
N SER A 658 48.94 51.18 2.00
CA SER A 658 49.88 50.64 2.99
C SER A 658 49.25 49.73 4.04
N ARG A 659 47.98 49.94 4.42
CA ARG A 659 47.31 49.19 5.48
C ARG A 659 46.74 47.87 4.98
N ASN A 660 46.38 47.79 3.70
CA ASN A 660 45.90 46.56 3.08
C ASN A 660 47.02 45.53 2.92
N ASP A 661 48.23 45.97 2.58
CA ASP A 661 49.41 45.10 2.45
C ASP A 661 49.81 44.45 3.78
N GLU A 662 49.67 45.17 4.90
CA GLU A 662 49.90 44.61 6.24
C GLU A 662 48.88 43.54 6.60
N LEU A 663 47.60 43.75 6.27
CA LEU A 663 46.54 42.76 6.50
C LEU A 663 46.74 41.48 5.68
N TRP A 664 47.18 41.61 4.43
CA TRP A 664 47.53 40.45 3.59
C TRP A 664 48.74 39.68 4.12
N LYS A 665 49.76 40.36 4.68
CA LYS A 665 50.90 39.68 5.35
C LYS A 665 50.45 38.87 6.57
N ILE A 666 49.54 39.40 7.37
CA ILE A 666 48.99 38.71 8.54
C ILE A 666 48.17 37.49 8.09
N PHE A 667 47.34 37.64 7.06
CA PHE A 667 46.57 36.55 6.49
C PHE A 667 47.47 35.43 5.92
N ASP A 668 48.51 35.78 5.16
CA ASP A 668 49.45 34.82 4.56
C ASP A 668 50.23 34.03 5.64
N ALA A 669 50.48 34.62 6.80
CA ALA A 669 51.08 33.94 7.95
C ALA A 669 50.09 32.96 8.61
N LEU A 670 48.85 33.40 8.84
CA LEU A 670 47.78 32.55 9.40
C LEU A 670 47.41 31.38 8.49
N ALA A 671 47.36 31.61 7.18
CA ALA A 671 47.08 30.58 6.18
C ALA A 671 48.15 29.47 6.16
N ARG A 672 49.43 29.86 6.26
CA ARG A 672 50.55 28.92 6.33
C ARG A 672 50.54 28.10 7.62
N ASP A 673 50.32 28.74 8.77
CA ASP A 673 50.22 28.05 10.07
C ASP A 673 49.03 27.06 10.09
N TYR A 674 47.89 27.46 9.52
CA TYR A 674 46.72 26.58 9.39
C TYR A 674 47.02 25.33 8.54
N GLU A 675 47.61 25.50 7.35
CA GLU A 675 47.95 24.38 6.47
C GLU A 675 48.94 23.41 7.13
N GLN A 676 49.99 23.96 7.75
CA GLN A 676 51.03 23.18 8.37
C GLN A 676 50.47 22.30 9.49
N ARG A 677 49.68 22.88 10.40
CA ARG A 677 49.07 22.15 11.52
C ARG A 677 48.10 21.05 11.05
N ARG A 678 47.35 21.31 9.98
CA ARG A 678 46.44 20.32 9.38
C ARG A 678 47.21 19.15 8.77
N ARG A 679 48.32 19.41 8.06
CA ARG A 679 49.21 18.35 7.54
C ARG A 679 49.82 17.51 8.64
N GLU A 680 50.39 18.15 9.66
CA GLU A 680 51.05 17.45 10.77
C GLU A 680 50.06 16.56 11.54
N TYR A 681 48.85 17.06 11.79
CA TYR A 681 47.80 16.27 12.43
C TYR A 681 47.35 15.09 11.56
N HIS A 682 47.14 15.32 10.26
CA HIS A 682 46.75 14.24 9.36
C HIS A 682 47.84 13.19 9.19
N ALA A 683 49.12 13.58 9.22
CA ALA A 683 50.24 12.64 9.20
C ALA A 683 50.28 11.73 10.44
N LEU A 684 49.84 12.23 11.60
CA LEU A 684 49.80 11.48 12.86
C LEU A 684 48.57 10.57 12.99
N PHE A 685 47.39 11.04 12.54
CA PHE A 685 46.11 10.39 12.83
C PHE A 685 45.35 9.88 11.59
N GLY A 686 45.73 10.33 10.39
CA GLY A 686 45.17 9.88 9.12
C GLY A 686 45.78 8.56 8.64
N LYS A 687 45.12 7.92 7.66
CA LYS A 687 45.56 6.69 6.99
C LYS A 687 45.73 6.86 5.47
N ASP A 688 45.56 8.07 4.94
CA ASP A 688 45.70 8.46 3.53
C ASP A 688 46.41 9.83 3.36
N GLU A 689 46.57 10.30 2.13
CA GLU A 689 47.22 11.59 1.83
C GLU A 689 46.39 12.80 2.29
N PHE A 690 47.05 13.80 2.90
CA PHE A 690 46.41 15.06 3.32
C PHE A 690 45.86 15.87 2.14
N ARG A 691 44.62 16.35 2.25
CA ARG A 691 44.00 17.19 1.22
C ARG A 691 43.02 18.21 1.82
N PHE A 692 43.14 19.48 1.41
CA PHE A 692 42.13 20.48 1.75
C PHE A 692 40.71 20.08 1.31
N THR A 693 39.74 20.37 2.17
CA THR A 693 38.31 20.21 1.92
C THR A 693 37.85 21.14 0.79
N LYS A 694 36.70 20.80 0.17
CA LYS A 694 36.09 21.64 -0.88
C LYS A 694 35.78 23.06 -0.38
N LYS A 695 35.45 23.21 0.92
CA LYS A 695 35.14 24.49 1.56
C LYS A 695 36.39 25.34 1.76
N GLU A 696 37.48 24.75 2.24
CA GLU A 696 38.79 25.42 2.38
C GLU A 696 39.32 25.88 1.00
N LYS A 697 39.31 24.99 0.01
CA LYS A 697 39.74 25.33 -1.37
C LYS A 697 38.96 26.50 -1.97
N ARG A 698 37.64 26.55 -1.73
CA ARG A 698 36.79 27.67 -2.19
C ARG A 698 37.12 28.97 -1.47
N TYR A 699 37.39 28.91 -0.17
CA TYR A 699 37.73 30.08 0.62
C TYR A 699 39.08 30.67 0.20
N PHE A 700 40.13 29.86 0.07
CA PHE A 700 41.44 30.33 -0.39
C PHE A 700 41.37 30.94 -1.79
N ARG A 701 40.66 30.28 -2.72
CA ARG A 701 40.43 30.83 -4.08
C ARG A 701 39.70 32.19 -4.06
N ASN A 702 38.77 32.39 -3.13
CA ASN A 702 38.05 33.66 -3.00
C ASN A 702 38.97 34.75 -2.41
N GLN A 703 39.89 34.39 -1.51
CA GLN A 703 40.88 35.32 -0.99
C GLN A 703 41.88 35.73 -2.08
N ASP A 704 42.33 34.80 -2.92
CA ASP A 704 43.19 35.10 -4.08
C ASP A 704 42.51 36.12 -5.01
N ALA A 705 41.24 35.90 -5.34
CA ALA A 705 40.46 36.84 -6.16
C ALA A 705 40.28 38.22 -5.50
N ARG A 706 40.13 38.30 -4.17
CA ARG A 706 40.04 39.58 -3.46
C ARG A 706 41.37 40.34 -3.49
N ARG A 707 42.48 39.62 -3.40
CA ARG A 707 43.84 40.18 -3.49
C ARG A 707 44.10 40.78 -4.87
N GLU A 708 43.71 40.08 -5.93
CA GLU A 708 43.82 40.58 -7.32
C GLU A 708 43.02 41.85 -7.57
N ASN A 709 41.89 42.02 -6.87
CA ASN A 709 41.02 43.19 -6.96
C ASN A 709 41.41 44.34 -5.99
N GLY A 710 42.55 44.25 -5.30
CA GLY A 710 43.02 45.29 -4.37
C GLY A 710 42.19 45.44 -3.09
N LEU A 711 41.35 44.44 -2.77
CA LEU A 711 40.49 44.43 -1.59
C LEU A 711 41.24 43.86 -0.38
N VAL A 712 40.78 44.21 0.84
CA VAL A 712 41.28 43.58 2.08
C VAL A 712 40.88 42.11 2.18
N PRO A 713 41.67 41.27 2.90
CA PRO A 713 41.31 39.89 3.16
C PRO A 713 39.93 39.80 3.82
N ASP A 714 39.14 38.81 3.39
CA ASP A 714 37.89 38.49 4.08
C ASP A 714 38.16 37.99 5.51
N ALA A 715 37.16 38.09 6.38
CA ALA A 715 37.29 37.69 7.78
C ALA A 715 37.71 36.22 7.91
N VAL A 716 38.64 35.95 8.83
CA VAL A 716 39.11 34.58 9.14
C VAL A 716 37.91 33.75 9.63
N PRO A 717 37.53 32.66 8.95
CA PRO A 717 36.40 31.87 9.34
C PRO A 717 36.67 31.13 10.64
N ALA A 718 35.62 30.93 11.44
CA ALA A 718 35.71 30.20 12.70
C ALA A 718 36.32 28.78 12.57
N TRP A 719 36.19 28.13 11.40
CA TRP A 719 36.80 26.81 11.17
C TRP A 719 38.33 26.87 10.97
N MET A 720 38.86 28.02 10.58
CA MET A 720 40.29 28.27 10.44
C MET A 720 40.93 28.52 11.81
N GLU A 721 40.20 29.22 12.69
CA GLU A 721 40.56 29.38 14.11
C GLU A 721 40.50 28.03 14.85
N ASN A 722 39.46 27.24 14.60
CA ASN A 722 39.27 25.90 15.16
C ASN A 722 39.84 24.79 14.24
N TRP A 723 41.07 24.96 13.76
CA TRP A 723 41.72 24.05 12.83
C TRP A 723 41.75 22.58 13.30
N LYS A 724 41.84 22.36 14.63
CA LYS A 724 41.95 21.03 15.23
C LYS A 724 40.67 20.19 15.04
N GLU A 725 39.49 20.79 15.15
CA GLU A 725 38.22 20.08 14.94
C GLU A 725 38.09 19.64 13.48
N THR A 726 38.51 20.49 12.54
CA THR A 726 38.57 20.16 11.11
C THR A 726 39.57 19.01 10.87
N ALA A 727 40.73 19.04 11.54
CA ALA A 727 41.77 18.00 11.48
C ALA A 727 41.32 16.64 12.03
N GLU A 728 40.66 16.62 13.18
CA GLU A 728 40.06 15.43 13.79
C GLU A 728 39.04 14.79 12.83
N HIS A 729 38.15 15.60 12.28
CA HIS A 729 37.11 15.10 11.38
C HIS A 729 37.67 14.50 10.08
N GLU A 730 38.73 15.08 9.53
CA GLU A 730 39.41 14.55 8.34
C GLU A 730 40.18 13.26 8.64
N ALA A 731 40.94 13.21 9.73
CA ALA A 731 41.68 12.03 10.14
C ALA A 731 40.74 10.85 10.43
N GLU A 732 39.63 11.08 11.15
CA GLU A 732 38.61 10.05 11.37
C GLU A 732 37.99 9.55 10.08
N ARG A 733 37.72 10.47 9.14
CA ARG A 733 37.16 10.11 7.83
C ARG A 733 38.15 9.26 7.02
N SER A 734 39.44 9.56 7.11
CA SER A 734 40.53 8.80 6.48
C SER A 734 40.63 7.38 7.06
N VAL A 735 40.63 7.25 8.39
CA VAL A 735 40.63 5.96 9.09
C VAL A 735 39.42 5.10 8.69
N ARG A 736 38.21 5.67 8.69
CA ARG A 736 36.99 4.95 8.29
C ARG A 736 37.05 4.45 6.85
N GLN A 737 37.58 5.25 5.92
CA GLN A 737 37.74 4.82 4.53
C GLN A 737 38.77 3.69 4.38
N TYR A 738 39.85 3.74 5.16
CA TYR A 738 40.85 2.68 5.20
C TYR A 738 40.26 1.36 5.74
N GLU A 739 39.52 1.41 6.84
CA GLU A 739 38.84 0.23 7.41
C GLU A 739 37.82 -0.35 6.44
N GLN A 740 37.06 0.49 5.75
CA GLN A 740 36.09 0.04 4.75
C GLN A 740 36.77 -0.69 3.58
N ARG A 741 37.89 -0.16 3.04
CA ARG A 741 38.67 -0.84 2.00
C ARG A 741 39.26 -2.16 2.49
N ARG A 742 39.70 -2.22 3.74
CA ARG A 742 40.21 -3.45 4.37
C ARG A 742 39.10 -4.52 4.50
N LEU A 743 37.89 -4.12 4.93
CA LEU A 743 36.74 -5.02 5.01
C LEU A 743 36.27 -5.51 3.63
N GLU A 744 36.27 -4.63 2.62
CA GLU A 744 36.00 -5.00 1.23
C GLU A 744 37.03 -5.98 0.68
N ALA A 745 38.32 -5.82 1.00
CA ALA A 745 39.37 -6.75 0.62
C ALA A 745 39.17 -8.14 1.25
N VAL A 746 38.85 -8.20 2.55
CA VAL A 746 38.55 -9.46 3.26
C VAL A 746 37.31 -10.14 2.69
N ARG A 747 36.26 -9.36 2.38
CA ARG A 747 35.06 -9.86 1.74
C ARG A 747 35.35 -10.45 0.36
N LYS A 748 36.15 -9.77 -0.45
CA LYS A 748 36.55 -10.25 -1.77
C LYS A 748 37.36 -11.55 -1.67
N GLN A 749 38.25 -11.65 -0.69
CA GLN A 749 39.03 -12.87 -0.43
C GLN A 749 38.14 -14.04 0.03
N LEU A 750 37.10 -13.77 0.83
CA LEU A 750 36.08 -14.77 1.19
C LEU A 750 35.23 -15.17 -0.03
N GLU A 751 34.76 -14.22 -0.83
CA GLU A 751 34.00 -14.53 -2.06
C GLU A 751 34.82 -15.37 -3.05
N GLU A 752 36.12 -15.14 -3.15
CA GLU A 752 37.04 -15.94 -3.96
C GLU A 752 37.24 -17.36 -3.41
N SER A 753 37.33 -17.55 -2.09
CA SER A 753 37.49 -18.88 -1.49
C SER A 753 36.24 -19.76 -1.63
N TRP A 754 35.05 -19.16 -1.70
CA TRP A 754 33.78 -19.88 -1.89
C TRP A 754 33.47 -20.28 -3.34
N LYS A 755 34.23 -19.78 -4.34
CA LYS A 755 33.99 -20.08 -5.77
C LYS A 755 33.98 -21.58 -6.11
N PRO A 756 34.96 -22.40 -5.68
CA PRO A 756 34.99 -23.82 -6.01
C PRO A 756 33.76 -24.59 -5.49
N PHE A 757 33.29 -24.23 -4.29
CA PHE A 757 32.07 -24.81 -3.73
C PHE A 757 30.82 -24.40 -4.52
N GLY A 758 30.74 -23.13 -4.96
CA GLY A 758 29.63 -22.67 -5.80
C GLY A 758 29.57 -23.34 -7.18
N GLU A 759 30.68 -23.82 -7.71
CA GLU A 759 30.69 -24.65 -8.93
C GLU A 759 30.21 -26.07 -8.66
N LEU A 760 30.64 -26.66 -7.55
CA LEU A 760 30.20 -27.98 -7.10
C LEU A 760 28.68 -28.01 -6.83
N GLU A 761 28.14 -26.99 -6.17
CA GLU A 761 26.71 -26.85 -5.86
C GLU A 761 25.86 -26.78 -7.14
N LYS A 762 26.30 -25.96 -8.12
CA LYS A 762 25.64 -25.89 -9.44
C LYS A 762 25.69 -27.22 -10.18
N PHE A 763 26.82 -27.92 -10.12
CA PHE A 763 26.98 -29.22 -10.75
C PHE A 763 26.06 -30.27 -10.08
N TYR A 764 26.00 -30.30 -8.75
CA TYR A 764 25.08 -31.16 -7.99
C TYR A 764 23.61 -30.90 -8.34
N ASP A 765 23.19 -29.64 -8.38
CA ASP A 765 21.82 -29.26 -8.78
C ASP A 765 21.50 -29.69 -10.22
N SER A 766 22.46 -29.50 -11.14
CA SER A 766 22.31 -29.93 -12.53
C SER A 766 22.22 -31.44 -12.66
N PHE A 767 23.04 -32.18 -11.91
CA PHE A 767 23.02 -33.64 -11.87
C PHE A 767 21.67 -34.16 -11.35
N CYS A 768 21.21 -33.65 -10.20
CA CYS A 768 19.92 -34.03 -9.58
C CYS A 768 18.70 -33.72 -10.45
N ARG A 769 18.77 -32.71 -11.33
CA ARG A 769 17.69 -32.39 -12.28
C ARG A 769 17.69 -33.29 -13.51
N THR A 770 18.84 -33.83 -13.89
CA THR A 770 19.00 -34.59 -15.15
C THR A 770 18.73 -36.07 -14.96
N VAL A 771 19.08 -36.61 -13.79
CA VAL A 771 18.88 -38.02 -13.42
C VAL A 771 17.55 -38.17 -12.69
N ILE A 772 16.58 -38.88 -13.28
CA ILE A 772 15.30 -39.22 -12.62
C ILE A 772 15.58 -40.27 -11.53
N ILE A 773 14.95 -40.08 -10.37
CA ILE A 773 15.16 -40.76 -9.09
C ILE A 773 14.81 -42.26 -9.16
N GLU A 774 15.61 -43.06 -9.86
CA GLU A 774 15.60 -44.53 -9.70
C GLU A 774 16.90 -45.05 -9.06
N THR A 775 17.96 -44.24 -8.98
CA THR A 775 19.12 -44.53 -8.12
C THR A 775 18.86 -44.04 -6.70
N GLU A 776 17.87 -44.61 -6.02
CA GLU A 776 17.87 -44.56 -4.57
C GLU A 776 19.07 -45.39 -4.04
N ASN A 777 19.87 -44.75 -3.18
CA ASN A 777 20.95 -45.35 -2.37
C ASN A 777 22.26 -45.74 -3.07
N THR A 778 23.07 -44.75 -3.41
CA THR A 778 24.54 -44.90 -3.30
C THR A 778 25.04 -44.12 -2.08
N GLU A 779 25.84 -44.78 -1.24
CA GLU A 779 26.39 -44.22 0.01
C GLU A 779 27.14 -42.89 -0.23
N ILE A 780 27.81 -42.78 -1.39
CA ILE A 780 28.54 -41.60 -1.85
C ILE A 780 27.60 -40.41 -2.14
N PHE A 781 26.36 -40.64 -2.62
CA PHE A 781 25.40 -39.57 -2.90
C PHE A 781 24.88 -38.90 -1.61
N ASN A 782 24.68 -39.68 -0.54
CA ASN A 782 24.30 -39.13 0.75
C ASN A 782 25.47 -38.36 1.40
N GLN A 783 26.71 -38.85 1.24
CA GLN A 783 27.91 -38.15 1.72
C GLN A 783 28.12 -36.78 1.06
N ILE A 784 27.86 -36.65 -0.26
CA ILE A 784 27.97 -35.36 -0.95
C ILE A 784 26.87 -34.38 -0.53
N LYS A 785 25.64 -34.88 -0.31
CA LYS A 785 24.53 -34.07 0.19
C LYS A 785 24.83 -33.48 1.56
N ASP A 786 25.29 -34.32 2.50
CA ASP A 786 25.67 -33.90 3.85
C ASP A 786 26.87 -32.93 3.86
N TYR A 787 27.77 -33.05 2.89
CA TYR A 787 28.89 -32.11 2.73
C TYR A 787 28.42 -30.74 2.20
N ILE A 788 27.51 -30.72 1.23
CA ILE A 788 26.91 -29.49 0.70
C ILE A 788 26.11 -28.76 1.79
N GLU A 789 25.34 -29.49 2.60
CA GLU A 789 24.59 -28.90 3.71
C GLU A 789 25.51 -28.26 4.77
N ARG A 790 26.57 -28.96 5.18
CA ARG A 790 27.56 -28.42 6.14
C ARG A 790 28.32 -27.20 5.60
N GLN A 791 28.69 -27.19 4.33
CA GLN A 791 29.30 -26.02 3.69
C GLN A 791 28.33 -24.83 3.63
N ASN A 792 27.04 -25.07 3.39
CA ASN A 792 26.04 -24.02 3.39
C ASN A 792 25.79 -23.41 4.78
N GLU A 793 25.89 -24.20 5.86
CA GLU A 793 25.87 -23.69 7.25
C GLU A 793 27.12 -22.89 7.60
N GLN A 794 28.29 -23.36 7.18
CA GLN A 794 29.58 -22.66 7.33
C GLN A 794 29.56 -21.29 6.62
N ARG A 795 28.97 -21.23 5.42
CA ARG A 795 28.78 -20.01 4.63
C ARG A 795 27.86 -19.01 5.31
N LYS A 796 26.76 -19.47 5.91
CA LYS A 796 25.83 -18.64 6.70
C LYS A 796 26.49 -18.04 7.95
N SER A 797 27.46 -18.75 8.52
CA SER A 797 28.22 -18.33 9.71
C SER A 797 29.37 -17.36 9.41
N GLY A 798 29.63 -17.03 8.13
CA GLY A 798 30.68 -16.08 7.73
C GLY A 798 32.11 -16.62 7.83
N LEU A 799 32.27 -17.94 7.97
CA LEU A 799 33.57 -18.63 8.04
C LEU A 799 34.09 -19.01 6.63
N PRO A 800 35.39 -19.28 6.44
CA PRO A 800 35.89 -19.82 5.18
C PRO A 800 35.38 -21.25 4.92
N PRO A 801 35.33 -21.69 3.65
CA PRO A 801 34.82 -23.03 3.31
C PRO A 801 35.70 -24.13 3.92
N LEU A 802 35.06 -25.24 4.30
CA LEU A 802 35.77 -26.42 4.78
C LEU A 802 36.60 -27.04 3.64
N ALA A 803 37.72 -27.69 3.97
CA ALA A 803 38.53 -28.40 2.99
C ALA A 803 37.69 -29.45 2.25
N GLN A 804 37.91 -29.59 0.94
CA GLN A 804 37.19 -30.54 0.10
C GLN A 804 37.67 -31.96 0.37
N PRO A 805 36.81 -32.86 0.87
CA PRO A 805 37.17 -34.26 1.09
C PRO A 805 37.39 -34.99 -0.23
N ASP A 806 38.24 -36.02 -0.22
CA ASP A 806 38.62 -36.78 -1.41
C ASP A 806 37.42 -37.42 -2.13
N PHE A 807 36.42 -37.88 -1.38
CA PHE A 807 35.22 -38.53 -1.93
C PHE A 807 34.41 -37.60 -2.85
N VAL A 808 34.54 -36.27 -2.72
CA VAL A 808 33.82 -35.31 -3.57
C VAL A 808 34.31 -35.38 -5.01
N SER A 809 35.62 -35.58 -5.19
CA SER A 809 36.22 -35.71 -6.51
C SER A 809 35.85 -37.03 -7.17
N GLU A 810 35.75 -38.09 -6.36
CA GLU A 810 35.32 -39.42 -6.78
C GLU A 810 33.84 -39.43 -7.20
N TRP A 811 32.98 -38.82 -6.38
CA TRP A 811 31.58 -38.61 -6.71
C TRP A 811 31.41 -37.85 -8.03
N ARG A 812 32.17 -36.77 -8.23
CA ARG A 812 32.06 -35.95 -9.45
C ARG A 812 32.38 -36.75 -10.72
N LYS A 813 33.42 -37.58 -10.69
CA LYS A 813 33.77 -38.46 -11.81
C LYS A 813 32.67 -39.48 -12.10
N GLN A 814 32.09 -40.07 -11.05
CA GLN A 814 30.98 -41.02 -11.20
C GLN A 814 29.74 -40.32 -11.79
N ALA A 815 29.43 -39.11 -11.31
CA ALA A 815 28.29 -38.32 -11.77
C ALA A 815 28.43 -37.92 -13.25
N GLU A 816 29.63 -37.54 -13.68
CA GLU A 816 29.91 -37.21 -15.09
C GLU A 816 29.73 -38.45 -15.99
N TYR A 817 30.21 -39.63 -15.55
CA TYR A 817 30.03 -40.88 -16.29
C TYR A 817 28.56 -41.29 -16.44
N GLU A 818 27.77 -41.20 -15.36
CA GLU A 818 26.33 -41.53 -15.42
C GLU A 818 25.55 -40.56 -16.33
N LEU A 819 25.89 -39.26 -16.31
CA LEU A 819 25.30 -38.29 -17.23
C LEU A 819 25.63 -38.61 -18.70
N GLU A 820 26.87 -39.03 -18.98
CA GLU A 820 27.30 -39.40 -20.32
C GLU A 820 26.58 -40.67 -20.81
N LYS A 821 26.41 -41.66 -19.92
CA LYS A 821 25.62 -42.87 -20.18
C LYS A 821 24.16 -42.57 -20.47
N ILE A 822 23.50 -41.74 -19.66
CA ILE A 822 22.10 -41.34 -19.85
C ILE A 822 21.92 -40.58 -21.18
N ASN A 823 22.87 -39.70 -21.52
CA ASN A 823 22.86 -38.99 -22.80
C ASN A 823 23.08 -39.92 -24.00
N TYR A 824 23.84 -41.01 -23.81
CA TYR A 824 24.03 -42.04 -24.83
C TYR A 824 22.76 -42.91 -25.04
N GLU A 825 22.12 -43.34 -23.95
CA GLU A 825 20.89 -44.16 -23.99
C GLU A 825 19.68 -43.41 -24.57
N ARG A 826 19.56 -42.10 -24.30
CA ARG A 826 18.53 -41.23 -24.90
C ARG A 826 18.64 -41.06 -26.42
N LYS A 827 19.76 -41.46 -27.03
CA LYS A 827 20.03 -41.29 -28.45
C LYS A 827 19.55 -42.45 -29.34
N PHE A 828 19.15 -43.60 -28.77
CA PHE A 828 18.96 -44.86 -29.54
C PHE A 828 17.64 -45.65 -29.32
N TYR A 829 16.70 -45.23 -28.47
CA TYR A 829 15.39 -45.90 -28.34
C TYR A 829 14.22 -44.88 -28.41
N PRO A 830 13.22 -45.05 -29.30
CA PRO A 830 12.06 -44.17 -29.33
C PRO A 830 11.03 -44.58 -28.26
N TRP A 831 10.32 -43.56 -27.75
CA TRP A 831 9.29 -43.57 -26.72
C TRP A 831 8.23 -44.67 -26.91
N THR A 832 7.82 -45.31 -25.80
CA THR A 832 6.82 -46.38 -25.82
C THR A 832 5.44 -45.86 -26.26
N ASP A 833 4.61 -46.75 -26.82
CA ASP A 833 3.24 -46.42 -27.30
C ASP A 833 2.38 -45.73 -26.22
N GLU A 834 2.65 -46.02 -24.96
CA GLU A 834 1.99 -45.40 -23.80
C GLU A 834 2.37 -43.93 -23.62
N GLN A 835 3.64 -43.58 -23.87
CA GLN A 835 4.13 -42.20 -23.82
C GLN A 835 3.62 -41.38 -25.01
N GLN A 836 3.51 -42.01 -26.19
CA GLN A 836 2.91 -41.36 -27.38
C GLN A 836 1.42 -41.07 -27.18
N LYS A 837 0.70 -41.98 -26.50
CA LYS A 837 -0.73 -41.80 -26.17
C LYS A 837 -0.96 -40.67 -25.17
N ILE A 838 -0.11 -40.56 -24.15
CA ILE A 838 -0.15 -39.47 -23.16
C ILE A 838 0.07 -38.11 -23.82
N ILE A 839 1.02 -38.00 -24.75
CA ILE A 839 1.28 -36.76 -25.48
C ILE A 839 0.11 -36.41 -26.42
N ALA A 840 -0.51 -37.40 -27.06
CA ALA A 840 -1.69 -37.21 -27.92
C ALA A 840 -2.96 -36.83 -27.15
N ASP A 841 -3.08 -37.19 -25.87
CA ASP A 841 -4.18 -36.79 -25.00
C ASP A 841 -3.95 -35.37 -24.41
N ILE A 842 -2.70 -35.02 -24.10
CA ILE A 842 -2.30 -33.66 -23.66
C ILE A 842 -2.56 -32.59 -24.74
N VAL A 843 -2.41 -32.94 -26.01
CA VAL A 843 -2.67 -32.03 -27.14
C VAL A 843 -4.18 -31.87 -27.43
N ARG A 844 -5.01 -32.81 -26.98
CA ARG A 844 -6.46 -32.84 -27.24
C ARG A 844 -7.27 -32.04 -26.22
N ASP A 845 -6.88 -32.10 -24.95
CA ASP A 845 -7.58 -31.43 -23.85
C ASP A 845 -6.82 -30.16 -23.44
N GLY A 846 -7.14 -29.04 -24.09
CA GLY A 846 -6.45 -27.76 -23.98
C GLY A 846 -6.53 -27.01 -22.64
N HIS A 847 -6.31 -27.67 -21.49
CA HIS A 847 -6.14 -26.99 -20.21
C HIS A 847 -5.10 -27.67 -19.29
N GLY A 848 -4.05 -26.92 -18.97
CA GLY A 848 -3.49 -26.86 -17.61
C GLY A 848 -2.68 -28.06 -17.12
N PHE A 849 -1.55 -28.36 -17.77
CA PHE A 849 -0.41 -29.00 -17.09
C PHE A 849 0.90 -28.52 -17.72
N THR A 850 1.85 -28.03 -16.92
CA THR A 850 3.24 -27.81 -17.36
C THR A 850 3.89 -29.18 -17.59
N PRO A 851 4.43 -29.48 -18.78
CA PRO A 851 5.16 -30.72 -19.01
C PRO A 851 6.37 -30.80 -18.06
N PRO A 852 6.82 -32.00 -17.65
CA PRO A 852 8.15 -32.15 -17.06
C PRO A 852 9.16 -31.58 -18.06
N GLN A 853 9.96 -30.62 -17.59
CA GLN A 853 10.92 -29.88 -18.41
C GLN A 853 12.04 -30.80 -18.92
N VAL A 854 11.86 -31.47 -20.06
CA VAL A 854 12.96 -31.85 -20.98
C VAL A 854 12.41 -32.01 -22.40
N ILE A 855 12.37 -30.93 -23.18
CA ILE A 855 12.52 -30.96 -24.64
C ILE A 855 13.35 -29.73 -25.00
N SER A 856 14.44 -29.88 -25.75
CA SER A 856 15.23 -28.73 -26.18
C SER A 856 14.49 -27.93 -27.27
N ARG A 857 14.77 -26.62 -27.34
CA ARG A 857 14.16 -25.71 -28.34
C ARG A 857 14.44 -26.14 -29.80
N SER A 858 15.51 -26.88 -30.05
CA SER A 858 15.85 -27.43 -31.38
C SER A 858 15.01 -28.67 -31.70
N GLU A 859 14.82 -29.59 -30.75
CA GLU A 859 14.02 -30.81 -30.96
C GLU A 859 12.53 -30.53 -31.14
N ALA A 860 12.02 -29.47 -30.48
CA ALA A 860 10.65 -29.01 -30.69
C ALA A 860 10.44 -28.39 -32.09
N SER A 861 11.48 -27.82 -32.69
CA SER A 861 11.39 -27.18 -34.02
C SER A 861 11.35 -28.23 -35.13
N ASP A 862 12.20 -29.26 -35.04
CA ASP A 862 12.28 -30.35 -36.02
C ASP A 862 10.99 -31.20 -36.02
N TYR A 863 10.32 -31.34 -34.87
CA TYR A 863 9.05 -32.07 -34.75
C TYR A 863 7.82 -31.26 -35.21
N ILE A 864 7.90 -29.92 -35.14
CA ILE A 864 6.84 -28.99 -35.59
C ILE A 864 6.83 -28.90 -37.12
N GLU A 865 7.99 -28.94 -37.78
CA GLU A 865 8.10 -28.93 -39.24
C GLU A 865 7.60 -30.24 -39.88
N ALA A 866 7.77 -31.39 -39.22
CA ALA A 866 7.34 -32.69 -39.76
C ALA A 866 5.81 -32.90 -39.81
N ILE A 867 5.04 -32.12 -39.03
CA ILE A 867 3.59 -32.38 -38.83
C ILE A 867 2.69 -31.27 -39.42
N LEU A 868 3.14 -30.02 -39.47
CA LEU A 868 2.23 -28.87 -39.67
C LEU A 868 2.28 -28.24 -41.07
N GLY A 869 3.24 -28.61 -41.91
CA GLY A 869 3.42 -28.04 -43.24
C GLY A 869 3.98 -26.60 -43.23
N PRO A 870 4.56 -26.15 -44.34
CA PRO A 870 5.38 -24.93 -44.39
C PRO A 870 4.62 -23.64 -44.02
N GLU A 871 3.33 -23.53 -44.37
CA GLU A 871 2.53 -22.32 -44.08
C GLU A 871 2.16 -22.16 -42.59
N GLU A 872 1.94 -23.26 -41.86
CA GLU A 872 1.56 -23.22 -40.45
C GLU A 872 2.80 -23.06 -39.55
N ALA A 873 3.95 -23.58 -39.99
CA ALA A 873 5.26 -23.31 -39.39
C ALA A 873 5.65 -21.83 -39.51
N GLU A 874 5.45 -21.22 -40.68
CA GLU A 874 5.72 -19.80 -40.91
C GLU A 874 4.81 -18.89 -40.05
N ARG A 875 3.52 -19.23 -39.90
CA ARG A 875 2.62 -18.51 -38.97
C ARG A 875 3.07 -18.61 -37.52
N ARG A 876 3.47 -19.78 -37.05
CA ARG A 876 3.90 -19.99 -35.66
C ARG A 876 5.27 -19.35 -35.38
N TYR A 877 6.19 -19.38 -36.34
CA TYR A 877 7.45 -18.65 -36.28
C TYR A 877 7.22 -17.14 -36.19
N ASN A 878 6.37 -16.58 -37.05
CA ASN A 878 6.02 -15.17 -37.00
C ASN A 878 5.36 -14.78 -35.67
N LYS A 879 4.50 -15.66 -35.11
CA LYS A 879 3.92 -15.45 -33.77
C LYS A 879 4.96 -15.44 -32.65
N LEU A 880 5.94 -16.34 -32.69
CA LEU A 880 7.05 -16.39 -31.73
C LEU A 880 7.99 -15.19 -31.86
N ARG A 881 8.30 -14.79 -33.10
CA ARG A 881 9.11 -13.61 -33.41
C ARG A 881 8.44 -12.32 -32.91
N MET A 882 7.13 -12.16 -33.11
CA MET A 882 6.38 -11.03 -32.58
C MET A 882 6.26 -11.05 -31.06
N GLY A 883 6.21 -12.24 -30.45
CA GLY A 883 6.29 -12.40 -28.99
C GLY A 883 7.63 -11.91 -28.42
N ALA A 884 8.74 -12.29 -29.05
CA ALA A 884 10.09 -11.87 -28.63
C ALA A 884 10.33 -10.36 -28.82
N ILE A 885 9.85 -9.78 -29.93
CA ILE A 885 9.92 -8.33 -30.18
C ILE A 885 9.12 -7.57 -29.11
N ARG A 886 7.93 -8.07 -28.76
CA ARG A 886 7.08 -7.45 -27.74
C ARG A 886 7.70 -7.50 -26.35
N GLU A 887 8.29 -8.63 -25.98
CA GLU A 887 8.97 -8.79 -24.69
C GLU A 887 10.20 -7.86 -24.59
N ALA A 888 11.02 -7.79 -25.65
CA ALA A 888 12.16 -6.90 -25.72
C ALA A 888 11.75 -5.40 -25.72
N TYR A 889 10.63 -5.06 -26.34
CA TYR A 889 10.03 -3.73 -26.31
C TYR A 889 9.54 -3.34 -24.90
N ASP A 890 8.79 -4.21 -24.23
CA ASP A 890 8.27 -3.97 -22.89
C ASP A 890 9.42 -3.78 -21.86
N GLU A 891 10.50 -4.53 -22.02
CA GLU A 891 11.72 -4.36 -21.24
C GLU A 891 12.43 -3.03 -21.52
N LEU A 892 12.60 -2.67 -22.80
CA LEU A 892 13.19 -1.38 -23.19
C LEU A 892 12.37 -0.20 -22.65
N ARG A 893 11.05 -0.25 -22.81
CA ARG A 893 10.11 0.79 -22.37
C ARG A 893 10.14 0.96 -20.86
N LYS A 894 10.21 -0.15 -20.12
CA LYS A 894 10.36 -0.15 -18.65
C LYS A 894 11.69 0.45 -18.24
N TYR A 895 12.78 0.05 -18.87
CA TYR A 895 14.12 0.56 -18.58
C TYR A 895 14.23 2.07 -18.88
N TYR A 896 13.74 2.53 -20.04
CA TYR A 896 13.68 3.95 -20.40
C TYR A 896 12.90 4.79 -19.37
N ARG A 897 11.72 4.30 -18.93
CA ARG A 897 10.92 4.97 -17.90
C ARG A 897 11.66 5.04 -16.56
N ASP A 898 12.24 3.92 -16.13
CA ASP A 898 12.97 3.84 -14.88
C ASP A 898 14.18 4.80 -14.90
N CYS A 899 14.94 4.86 -15.99
CA CYS A 899 16.06 5.80 -16.12
C CYS A 899 15.59 7.27 -16.16
N ARG A 900 14.53 7.59 -16.93
CA ARG A 900 13.98 8.95 -17.04
C ARG A 900 13.51 9.52 -15.69
N ASN A 901 12.92 8.68 -14.84
CA ASN A 901 12.46 9.08 -13.51
C ASN A 901 13.61 9.53 -12.57
N PHE A 902 14.84 9.08 -12.82
CA PHE A 902 16.02 9.48 -12.04
C PHE A 902 16.88 10.56 -12.74
N LEU A 903 16.76 10.70 -14.07
CA LEU A 903 17.55 11.60 -14.93
C LEU A 903 16.87 12.95 -15.24
N ILE A 904 16.16 13.55 -14.28
CA ILE A 904 15.39 14.80 -14.48
C ILE A 904 16.28 16.04 -14.78
N VAL A 905 17.61 15.92 -14.68
CA VAL A 905 18.53 17.08 -14.59
C VAL A 905 19.74 16.99 -15.55
N MET A 906 19.68 16.12 -16.57
CA MET A 906 20.74 15.97 -17.57
C MET A 906 20.29 16.53 -18.94
N PRO A 907 21.21 17.12 -19.74
CA PRO A 907 20.89 17.49 -21.12
C PRO A 907 20.55 16.22 -21.92
N GLN A 908 19.36 16.20 -22.54
CA GLN A 908 18.95 15.10 -23.41
C GLN A 908 19.90 15.05 -24.60
N THR A 909 20.60 13.93 -24.77
CA THR A 909 21.44 13.70 -25.96
C THR A 909 20.57 13.18 -27.10
N GLU A 910 21.06 13.31 -28.33
CA GLU A 910 20.33 12.89 -29.55
C GLU A 910 19.87 11.42 -29.49
N LEU A 911 20.60 10.55 -28.78
CA LEU A 911 20.25 9.15 -28.55
C LEU A 911 19.02 8.97 -27.63
N TRP A 912 18.81 9.84 -26.65
CA TRP A 912 17.63 9.82 -25.78
C TRP A 912 16.36 10.19 -26.54
N ASP A 913 16.47 11.15 -27.47
CA ASP A 913 15.38 11.56 -28.35
C ASP A 913 15.06 10.44 -29.36
N GLN A 914 16.07 9.80 -29.96
CA GLN A 914 15.86 8.67 -30.88
C GLN A 914 15.16 7.47 -30.21
N VAL A 915 15.50 7.14 -28.96
CA VAL A 915 14.81 6.06 -28.21
C VAL A 915 13.40 6.48 -27.82
N ARG A 916 13.17 7.74 -27.44
CA ARG A 916 11.83 8.25 -27.16
C ARG A 916 10.94 8.14 -28.39
N ASP A 917 11.41 8.65 -29.52
CA ASP A 917 10.65 8.69 -30.76
C ASP A 917 10.35 7.27 -31.27
N PHE A 918 11.29 6.33 -31.08
CA PHE A 918 11.05 4.91 -31.34
C PHE A 918 10.01 4.28 -30.41
N ILE A 919 10.03 4.59 -29.10
CA ILE A 919 9.00 4.10 -28.16
C ILE A 919 7.62 4.68 -28.53
N GLU A 920 7.55 5.95 -28.90
CA GLU A 920 6.31 6.59 -29.32
C GLU A 920 5.77 6.00 -30.64
N GLU A 921 6.65 5.65 -31.58
CA GLU A 921 6.30 4.95 -32.82
C GLU A 921 5.77 3.53 -32.53
N GLN A 922 6.42 2.79 -31.63
CA GLN A 922 6.00 1.45 -31.24
C GLN A 922 4.66 1.45 -30.50
N ASP A 923 4.45 2.38 -29.56
CA ASP A 923 3.17 2.56 -28.86
C ASP A 923 2.05 2.90 -29.86
N ARG A 924 2.34 3.72 -30.89
CA ARG A 924 1.36 4.05 -31.95
C ARG A 924 0.99 2.83 -32.79
N ARG A 925 1.98 2.00 -33.16
CA ARG A 925 1.77 0.75 -33.92
C ARG A 925 0.99 -0.28 -33.11
N GLN A 926 1.31 -0.44 -31.82
CA GLN A 926 0.58 -1.31 -30.91
C GLN A 926 -0.89 -0.90 -30.76
N ASN A 927 -1.16 0.40 -30.65
CA ASN A 927 -2.51 0.94 -30.51
C ASN A 927 -3.33 0.89 -31.82
N SER A 928 -2.67 0.86 -32.98
CA SER A 928 -3.31 0.76 -34.30
C SER A 928 -3.38 -0.67 -34.83
N GLY A 929 -2.89 -1.66 -34.07
CA GLY A 929 -2.87 -3.07 -34.47
C GLY A 929 -1.88 -3.38 -35.60
N GLN A 930 -0.89 -2.51 -35.82
CA GLN A 930 0.19 -2.73 -36.78
C GLN A 930 1.33 -3.55 -36.15
N ASP A 931 2.11 -4.24 -37.00
CA ASP A 931 3.27 -5.01 -36.53
C ASP A 931 4.33 -4.10 -35.89
N LEU A 932 4.80 -4.52 -34.72
CA LEU A 932 5.90 -3.92 -33.98
C LEU A 932 7.20 -3.99 -34.80
N LEU A 933 7.98 -2.91 -34.76
CA LEU A 933 9.27 -2.86 -35.44
C LEU A 933 10.35 -3.61 -34.62
N PRO A 934 11.39 -4.16 -35.26
CA PRO A 934 12.55 -4.67 -34.54
C PRO A 934 13.29 -3.55 -33.79
N LEU A 935 14.09 -3.93 -32.78
CA LEU A 935 14.90 -2.99 -32.01
C LEU A 935 15.99 -2.35 -32.90
N PRO A 936 16.10 -1.01 -32.94
CA PRO A 936 17.12 -0.30 -33.72
C PRO A 936 18.53 -0.45 -33.15
N ASP A 937 19.52 -0.33 -34.02
CA ASP A 937 20.95 -0.48 -33.70
C ASP A 937 21.50 0.58 -32.73
N PHE A 938 20.80 1.70 -32.55
CA PHE A 938 21.17 2.72 -31.58
C PHE A 938 20.74 2.37 -30.15
N VAL A 939 19.83 1.40 -29.95
CA VAL A 939 19.33 1.02 -28.60
C VAL A 939 20.43 0.45 -27.70
N PRO A 940 21.33 -0.44 -28.16
CA PRO A 940 22.48 -0.88 -27.37
C PRO A 940 23.44 0.27 -27.00
N GLN A 941 23.64 1.23 -27.90
CA GLN A 941 24.52 2.39 -27.68
C GLN A 941 23.94 3.35 -26.64
N TRP A 942 22.65 3.69 -26.77
CA TRP A 942 21.91 4.48 -25.78
C TRP A 942 21.94 3.81 -24.40
N ARG A 943 21.79 2.48 -24.33
CA ARG A 943 21.81 1.72 -23.09
C ARG A 943 23.17 1.80 -22.37
N GLN A 944 24.28 1.69 -23.10
CA GLN A 944 25.61 1.87 -22.53
C GLN A 944 25.80 3.30 -22.02
N GLN A 945 25.33 4.29 -22.78
CA GLN A 945 25.38 5.69 -22.38
C GLN A 945 24.53 5.96 -21.12
N ALA A 946 23.30 5.46 -21.07
CA ALA A 946 22.41 5.63 -19.91
C ALA A 946 22.99 4.96 -18.64
N GLY A 947 23.56 3.76 -18.77
CA GLY A 947 24.25 3.09 -17.67
C GLY A 947 25.45 3.90 -17.15
N TYR A 948 26.27 4.42 -18.06
CA TYR A 948 27.42 5.27 -17.72
C TYR A 948 27.00 6.59 -17.06
N GLU A 949 25.95 7.25 -17.57
CA GLU A 949 25.41 8.49 -17.00
C GLU A 949 24.83 8.26 -15.59
N LEU A 950 24.16 7.13 -15.35
CA LEU A 950 23.66 6.75 -14.01
C LEU A 950 24.81 6.46 -13.03
N GLU A 951 25.91 5.85 -13.48
CA GLU A 951 27.12 5.67 -12.67
C GLU A 951 27.79 7.00 -12.32
N ILE A 952 27.82 7.96 -13.26
CA ILE A 952 28.33 9.32 -13.03
C ILE A 952 27.48 10.04 -11.98
N ILE A 953 26.15 9.93 -12.02
CA ILE A 953 25.26 10.55 -11.03
C ILE A 953 25.59 10.06 -9.60
N VAL A 954 25.85 8.77 -9.43
CA VAL A 954 26.24 8.19 -8.13
C VAL A 954 27.63 8.67 -7.70
N ARG A 955 28.55 8.88 -8.64
CA ARG A 955 29.94 9.31 -8.35
C ARG A 955 30.07 10.82 -8.07
N GLU A 956 29.36 11.67 -8.81
CA GLU A 956 29.55 13.12 -8.81
C GLU A 956 28.61 13.88 -7.87
N ARG A 957 27.38 13.39 -7.64
CA ARG A 957 26.40 14.02 -6.71
C ARG A 957 26.51 13.51 -5.27
N LYS A 958 27.73 13.46 -4.73
CA LYS A 958 28.00 13.05 -3.33
C LYS A 958 27.41 13.98 -2.25
N SER A 959 26.83 15.11 -2.62
CA SER A 959 26.29 16.13 -1.70
C SER A 959 24.77 16.29 -1.70
N ASP A 960 24.03 15.50 -2.48
CA ASP A 960 22.55 15.50 -2.47
C ASP A 960 21.98 14.40 -1.53
N PRO A 961 20.76 14.59 -1.00
CA PRO A 961 20.17 13.73 0.02
C PRO A 961 19.53 12.47 -0.59
N TRP A 962 20.31 11.66 -1.29
CA TRP A 962 19.84 10.36 -1.77
C TRP A 962 19.98 9.34 -0.64
N THR A 963 18.87 8.72 -0.25
CA THR A 963 18.86 7.61 0.72
C THR A 963 19.70 6.45 0.20
N ASP A 964 20.24 5.62 1.10
CA ASP A 964 21.02 4.44 0.70
C ASP A 964 20.19 3.45 -0.12
N ALA A 965 18.86 3.43 0.07
CA ALA A 965 17.93 2.70 -0.77
C ALA A 965 17.88 3.24 -2.20
N GLN A 966 17.82 4.56 -2.39
CA GLN A 966 17.86 5.17 -3.72
C GLN A 966 19.22 5.01 -4.39
N LYS A 967 20.33 5.12 -3.66
CA LYS A 967 21.67 4.85 -4.20
C LYS A 967 21.82 3.40 -4.63
N ARG A 968 21.36 2.45 -3.81
CA ARG A 968 21.31 1.02 -4.18
C ARG A 968 20.44 0.80 -5.40
N LYS A 969 19.30 1.47 -5.52
CA LYS A 969 18.39 1.37 -6.67
C LYS A 969 19.01 1.95 -7.96
N ILE A 970 19.75 3.05 -7.89
CA ILE A 970 20.50 3.57 -9.06
C ILE A 970 21.63 2.62 -9.45
N LEU A 971 22.38 2.10 -8.47
CA LEU A 971 23.43 1.09 -8.71
C LEU A 971 22.84 -0.21 -9.27
N GLU A 972 21.65 -0.60 -8.83
CA GLU A 972 20.89 -1.73 -9.38
C GLU A 972 20.46 -1.46 -10.82
N LEU A 973 19.96 -0.26 -11.13
CA LEU A 973 19.57 0.14 -12.50
C LEU A 973 20.78 0.27 -13.44
N ALA A 974 21.91 0.78 -12.96
CA ALA A 974 23.16 0.82 -13.70
C ALA A 974 23.65 -0.61 -14.04
N ASN A 975 23.62 -1.52 -13.04
CA ASN A 975 23.96 -2.93 -13.24
C ASN A 975 22.94 -3.70 -14.10
N ARG A 976 21.66 -3.35 -14.01
CA ARG A 976 20.58 -3.93 -14.84
C ARG A 976 20.69 -3.49 -16.29
N GLY A 977 21.16 -2.26 -16.51
CA GLY A 977 21.63 -1.77 -17.80
C GLY A 977 22.76 -2.59 -18.40
N ALA A 978 23.49 -3.41 -17.66
CA ALA A 978 24.47 -4.35 -18.21
C ALA A 978 23.90 -5.75 -18.50
N LYS A 979 22.71 -6.09 -17.98
CA LYS A 979 22.15 -7.46 -17.98
C LYS A 979 20.81 -7.66 -18.72
N LEU A 980 20.22 -6.64 -19.35
CA LEU A 980 19.06 -6.84 -20.22
C LEU A 980 19.41 -7.82 -21.36
N PRO A 981 18.67 -8.93 -21.53
CA PRO A 981 18.87 -9.84 -22.64
C PRO A 981 18.46 -9.12 -23.94
N LEU A 982 19.44 -8.81 -24.79
CA LEU A 982 19.13 -8.55 -26.19
C LEU A 982 18.95 -9.93 -26.81
N ALA A 983 17.72 -10.30 -27.17
CA ALA A 983 17.58 -11.30 -28.21
C ALA A 983 18.34 -10.75 -29.41
N ASN A 984 19.45 -11.38 -29.80
CA ASN A 984 20.04 -11.18 -31.11
C ASN A 984 19.00 -11.70 -32.11
N VAL A 985 18.02 -10.87 -32.43
CA VAL A 985 17.07 -11.14 -33.50
C VAL A 985 17.89 -10.98 -34.76
N ILE A 986 18.32 -12.13 -35.28
CA ILE A 986 18.93 -12.29 -36.59
C ILE A 986 18.23 -11.33 -37.54
N SER A 987 18.97 -10.40 -38.13
CA SER A 987 18.40 -9.43 -39.05
C SER A 987 17.68 -10.18 -40.18
N ARG A 988 16.62 -9.59 -40.76
CA ARG A 988 15.90 -10.26 -41.87
C ARG A 988 16.87 -10.63 -43.01
N SER A 989 17.93 -9.84 -43.20
CA SER A 989 19.04 -10.14 -44.11
C SER A 989 19.91 -11.32 -43.69
N GLU A 990 20.19 -11.51 -42.40
CA GLU A 990 20.95 -12.66 -41.90
C GLU A 990 20.10 -13.93 -41.84
N ALA A 991 18.79 -13.83 -41.61
CA ALA A 991 17.86 -14.94 -41.67
C ALA A 991 17.60 -15.36 -43.13
N ASP A 992 17.46 -14.39 -44.04
CA ASP A 992 17.40 -14.67 -45.48
C ASP A 992 18.74 -15.19 -45.99
N ALA A 993 19.88 -14.71 -45.49
CA ALA A 993 21.20 -15.26 -45.83
C ALA A 993 21.37 -16.68 -45.29
N PHE A 994 20.94 -16.96 -44.05
CA PHE A 994 21.00 -18.28 -43.44
C PHE A 994 20.03 -19.26 -44.10
N ILE A 995 18.80 -18.85 -44.41
CA ILE A 995 17.83 -19.66 -45.16
C ILE A 995 18.33 -19.90 -46.58
N LYS A 996 18.96 -18.91 -47.22
CA LYS A 996 19.54 -19.05 -48.56
C LYS A 996 20.81 -19.91 -48.53
N GLU A 997 21.58 -19.88 -47.46
CA GLU A 997 22.76 -20.71 -47.23
C GLU A 997 22.38 -22.15 -46.87
N VAL A 998 21.35 -22.35 -46.04
CA VAL A 998 20.77 -23.67 -45.73
C VAL A 998 20.03 -24.23 -46.94
N SER A 999 19.32 -23.42 -47.72
CA SER A 999 18.71 -23.85 -48.99
C SER A 999 19.76 -24.12 -50.07
N ALA A 1000 20.88 -23.38 -50.10
CA ALA A 1000 22.01 -23.66 -51.00
C ALA A 1000 22.82 -24.88 -50.55
N GLN A 1001 22.92 -25.13 -49.24
CA GLN A 1001 23.55 -26.34 -48.68
C GLN A 1001 22.65 -27.57 -48.84
N LEU A 1002 21.33 -27.41 -48.77
CA LEU A 1002 20.35 -28.45 -49.09
C LEU A 1002 20.27 -28.71 -50.60
N ALA A 1003 20.33 -27.67 -51.44
CA ALA A 1003 20.45 -27.83 -52.89
C ALA A 1003 21.80 -28.45 -53.28
N ALA A 1004 22.89 -28.11 -52.59
CA ALA A 1004 24.20 -28.75 -52.77
C ALA A 1004 24.27 -30.15 -52.14
N ALA A 1005 23.40 -30.49 -51.18
CA ALA A 1005 23.24 -31.82 -50.62
C ALA A 1005 22.33 -32.71 -51.50
N ASP A 1006 21.33 -32.14 -52.17
CA ASP A 1006 20.50 -32.81 -53.19
C ASP A 1006 21.26 -33.00 -54.52
N ASP A 1007 22.17 -32.08 -54.87
CA ASP A 1007 23.07 -32.24 -56.03
C ASP A 1007 24.26 -33.18 -55.73
N ARG A 1008 24.54 -33.45 -54.43
CA ARG A 1008 25.50 -34.48 -53.98
C ARG A 1008 24.86 -35.85 -53.70
N SER A 1009 23.54 -35.93 -53.52
CA SER A 1009 22.82 -37.19 -53.33
C SER A 1009 22.32 -37.80 -54.66
N SER A 1010 22.38 -37.05 -55.76
CA SER A 1010 21.90 -37.47 -57.08
C SER A 1010 22.98 -37.89 -58.10
N ARG A 1011 24.28 -37.97 -57.73
CA ARG A 1011 25.31 -38.55 -58.61
C ARG A 1011 26.31 -39.48 -57.91
N GLN A 1012 26.06 -40.77 -58.13
CA GLN A 1012 26.97 -41.93 -58.19
C GLN A 1012 27.27 -42.77 -56.91
N ARG A 1013 26.58 -43.93 -56.85
CA ARG A 1013 27.20 -45.22 -56.54
C ARG A 1013 28.23 -45.58 -57.62
N ASP A 1014 29.43 -45.90 -57.16
CA ASP A 1014 30.39 -46.91 -57.60
C ASP A 1014 30.53 -47.26 -59.09
N THR A 1015 31.67 -46.88 -59.66
CA THR A 1015 32.40 -47.67 -60.68
C THR A 1015 33.90 -47.54 -60.46
N VAL A 1016 34.54 -48.71 -60.40
CA VAL A 1016 35.97 -48.96 -60.30
C VAL A 1016 36.65 -48.67 -61.64
N ASP A 1017 37.80 -48.03 -61.50
CA ASP A 1017 38.95 -47.93 -62.40
C ASP A 1017 38.76 -47.34 -63.82
N LEU A 1018 39.86 -46.74 -64.24
CA LEU A 1018 40.10 -45.86 -65.36
C LEU A 1018 39.48 -46.35 -66.67
N SER A 1019 38.76 -45.42 -67.32
CA SER A 1019 38.37 -45.39 -68.74
C SER A 1019 37.17 -46.26 -69.19
N ALA A 1020 36.09 -45.54 -69.55
CA ALA A 1020 35.17 -45.74 -70.68
C ALA A 1020 34.36 -47.05 -70.88
N LYS A 1021 33.01 -46.94 -70.70
CA LYS A 1021 31.85 -47.55 -71.46
C LYS A 1021 31.81 -49.10 -71.68
N PRO A 1022 30.69 -49.73 -72.13
CA PRO A 1022 29.25 -49.38 -72.19
C PRO A 1022 28.27 -50.54 -71.73
N ALA A 1023 26.96 -50.34 -71.97
CA ALA A 1023 25.93 -51.34 -72.41
C ALA A 1023 25.15 -52.10 -71.28
N VAL A 1024 23.82 -52.37 -71.31
CA VAL A 1024 22.78 -52.29 -72.37
C VAL A 1024 21.35 -52.61 -71.82
N GLU A 1025 20.32 -51.98 -72.43
CA GLU A 1025 18.90 -52.40 -72.73
C GLU A 1025 17.88 -52.72 -71.60
N ALA A 1026 16.55 -52.50 -71.69
CA ALA A 1026 15.63 -52.24 -72.83
C ALA A 1026 14.18 -51.85 -72.37
N VAL A 1027 13.44 -51.10 -73.22
CA VAL A 1027 12.01 -51.30 -73.68
C VAL A 1027 10.86 -51.09 -72.66
N CYS A 1028 9.70 -50.42 -72.89
CA CYS A 1028 9.06 -49.71 -74.01
C CYS A 1028 7.90 -48.80 -73.50
N ASP A 1029 7.51 -47.83 -74.34
CA ASP A 1029 6.30 -46.96 -74.43
C ASP A 1029 4.96 -47.79 -74.45
N PRO A 1030 3.68 -47.26 -74.49
CA PRO A 1030 3.19 -45.86 -74.57
C PRO A 1030 1.86 -45.49 -73.83
N ALA A 1031 1.60 -44.17 -73.77
CA ALA A 1031 0.31 -43.46 -73.97
C ALA A 1031 -0.90 -43.55 -72.98
N LYS A 1032 -1.40 -42.33 -72.67
CA LYS A 1032 -2.80 -41.81 -72.80
C LYS A 1032 -3.67 -41.51 -71.54
N TYR A 1033 -3.85 -40.20 -71.33
CA TYR A 1033 -5.14 -39.43 -71.35
C TYR A 1033 -6.13 -39.40 -70.16
N THR A 1034 -6.43 -38.14 -69.76
CA THR A 1034 -7.75 -37.48 -69.49
C THR A 1034 -8.54 -37.67 -68.18
N GLY A 1035 -8.98 -36.50 -67.63
CA GLY A 1035 -10.41 -36.23 -67.42
C GLY A 1035 -10.92 -35.92 -66.00
N LEU A 1036 -11.41 -34.68 -65.79
CA LEU A 1036 -12.51 -34.27 -64.87
C LEU A 1036 -13.81 -35.12 -65.09
N PRO A 1037 -14.97 -34.99 -64.38
CA PRO A 1037 -15.35 -34.43 -63.06
C PRO A 1037 -16.46 -35.27 -62.29
N ILE A 1038 -17.15 -34.69 -61.28
CA ILE A 1038 -18.58 -34.87 -60.87
C ILE A 1038 -18.97 -35.72 -59.62
N ARG A 1039 -19.49 -34.98 -58.61
CA ARG A 1039 -20.70 -35.12 -57.73
C ARG A 1039 -21.10 -36.44 -57.00
N LYS A 1040 -21.70 -36.13 -55.82
CA LYS A 1040 -22.89 -36.71 -55.14
C LYS A 1040 -22.66 -38.02 -54.37
N ASN A 1041 -22.78 -37.98 -53.04
CA ASN A 1041 -24.03 -38.08 -52.27
C ASN A 1041 -23.73 -38.44 -50.79
N ARG A 1042 -24.40 -37.72 -49.87
CA ARG A 1042 -24.80 -38.18 -48.52
C ARG A 1042 -25.51 -39.56 -48.60
N PRO A 1043 -25.67 -40.36 -47.52
CA PRO A 1043 -26.02 -39.89 -46.16
C PRO A 1043 -25.52 -40.72 -44.95
N ARG A 1044 -25.72 -40.12 -43.76
CA ARG A 1044 -26.09 -40.69 -42.44
C ARG A 1044 -25.22 -41.83 -41.89
N PHE A 1045 -24.54 -41.56 -40.78
CA PHE A 1045 -25.10 -41.79 -39.44
C PHE A 1045 -24.59 -40.73 -38.47
#